data_AF-A0A8J5J8R2-F1
#
_entry.id   AF-A0A8J5J8R2-F1
#
_cell.length_a   1.000
_cell.length_b   1.000
_cell.length_c   1.000
_cell.angle_alpha   90.00
_cell.angle_beta   90.00
_cell.angle_gamma   90.00
#
_symmetry.space_group_name_H-M   'P 1'
#
loop_
_entity.id
_entity.type
_entity.pdbx_description
1 polymer ?
#
loop_
_entity_poly.entity_id
_entity_poly.type
_entity_poly.pdbx_seq_one_letter_code
_entity_poly.pdbx_strand_id
1 'polypeptide(L)'
;MEQIYAGQSLFITGGTGFLAKTLIEKLLRCTPDVAKVFVLIRPRKGVAPAERLQKEIIESRVFDRLRAERPNDFEAFAREKLQAIAGDIVTPDLGISIEDARLLRACVQISIHSAATVQFDEPLEVAVEMNCLGALNVAKFVQSCPRNRCHLHVSTAYVNSNRRDPRISEELYPLDFDAHDALKAVTTASPSELERLRVNLMGTYPNTYALTKSMTEHLLVREVAPHFPLIIYRPTIIGASWKEPMPGWTDQIAAAGAIFLAAGMGVLTMLPGDPRNVADIVPVDLAVNSILLSICAKIHEHESSRVSPEPPCPLVKDVTMNKPMVVHCGTSDPRQNPLRWRVPCVLVPEYFRKNPPARGLFPAKFSMIPTHQSFQIQWFLTYALPSSVYSTVANKSGHPGHIKNAAKLWQLTWRARNLVELFKPFTENQWIFVADAAEKTLKPYATEDFWIDSHEIAWERYVVNYCVGLKKYMLHEDVIDVDIEGVNQTKLALSTGRILEWDPDHHAISFPGLLSDVAWAYTSSRKPGYTKSGLLGRVMGITGWKEGMNHEASHVPRPHVESVGGLRNSVLESEVVRAAIEERAVAHGMDIEDVERQAASILSTMAAQLDYKAVRKFGWLLRKVCRNMYDQIHVDETGLTRIRDLLADRRGSVVLVPTHRSYVDFLLMSYVFFAYNIPVPYVAAGEDFLHMGSLTKLLRGSGAYFIRRSFSDDPLYSAVFRAYTQYLVSRGHTIEFFIEGSRSRSGKQLHPKFGILNTVVDCYLSEKVKNLYIVPVTIDYEKPLEVLLHQNELLGEGKIRESISALFKAMPIVRKKFGSISVKFGVPLDVKQHVDATLARAQEQEVFVPTSAIVEDLGYAITDALIDNATCAMSHVVAAILLVYRQGISKQELVRQADWLRLEILRRGGRVVGTQGRSPTVVVDRALELLHELVTMRRKDLVEPAITSREQYPNMIGLGYYRNKLLHWFNREGVLACAYQALDAFNLPSGTSTQSVPSSSEESGVDRQELLNGALFLYEMLTMEFVRKDDPEADRAHLVEALSQLETRKVLVPLATSSPRVEAADGAMLSLLSTLMWPFIDSYWVAVTSLFALRPHGEVSTEDLLKRLQWLAETMYHEKLISFYESCSRETLQNALALLERWGVLSSRRLPSKGKGKPAVQLLSLTPQYTKDGELEQLALRVSKFRKLPPGVQPATTSETEVLARLPALSRM
;
A
#
# COMPACT_ATOMS: atom_id res chain seq x y z
N MET A 1 -24.14 -10.50 -21.85
CA MET A 1 -23.66 -9.20 -22.36
C MET A 1 -23.48 -9.23 -23.87
N GLU A 2 -22.58 -10.04 -24.42
CA GLU A 2 -22.38 -10.17 -25.88
C GLU A 2 -23.67 -10.45 -26.66
N GLN A 3 -24.46 -11.44 -26.21
CA GLN A 3 -25.75 -11.77 -26.84
C GLN A 3 -26.72 -10.59 -26.98
N ILE A 4 -26.65 -9.60 -26.07
CA ILE A 4 -27.56 -8.45 -26.06
C ILE A 4 -27.00 -7.29 -26.88
N TYR A 5 -25.70 -6.99 -26.78
CA TYR A 5 -25.10 -5.78 -27.37
C TYR A 5 -24.37 -6.00 -28.70
N ALA A 6 -23.91 -7.21 -28.99
CA ALA A 6 -23.24 -7.50 -30.27
C ALA A 6 -24.19 -7.25 -31.44
N GLY A 7 -23.67 -6.56 -32.47
CA GLY A 7 -24.44 -6.18 -33.66
C GLY A 7 -25.56 -5.17 -33.42
N GLN A 8 -25.74 -4.64 -32.20
CA GLN A 8 -26.78 -3.65 -31.93
C GLN A 8 -26.31 -2.22 -32.21
N SER A 9 -27.26 -1.37 -32.59
CA SER A 9 -27.08 0.07 -32.70
C SER A 9 -27.78 0.79 -31.54
N LEU A 10 -27.03 1.64 -30.84
CA LEU A 10 -27.51 2.37 -29.68
C LEU A 10 -27.72 3.85 -30.00
N PHE A 11 -28.74 4.47 -29.42
CA PHE A 11 -28.95 5.92 -29.44
C PHE A 11 -28.81 6.50 -28.04
N ILE A 12 -27.81 7.36 -27.83
CA ILE A 12 -27.48 7.94 -26.53
C ILE A 12 -27.65 9.45 -26.58
N THR A 13 -28.44 9.99 -25.65
CA THR A 13 -28.55 11.44 -25.44
C THR A 13 -27.76 11.86 -24.20
N GLY A 14 -27.23 13.09 -24.21
CA GLY A 14 -26.37 13.56 -23.13
C GLY A 14 -24.97 12.95 -23.18
N GLY A 15 -24.55 12.44 -24.33
CA GLY A 15 -23.31 11.67 -24.50
C GLY A 15 -22.03 12.40 -24.14
N THR A 16 -22.03 13.73 -24.10
CA THR A 16 -20.87 14.54 -23.64
C THR A 16 -20.76 14.66 -22.11
N GLY A 17 -21.79 14.20 -21.38
CA GLY A 17 -21.85 14.24 -19.92
C GLY A 17 -21.04 13.13 -19.25
N PHE A 18 -20.68 13.33 -17.98
CA PHE A 18 -19.82 12.44 -17.19
C PHE A 18 -20.26 10.96 -17.21
N LEU A 19 -21.51 10.69 -16.87
CA LEU A 19 -22.06 9.33 -16.84
C LEU A 19 -22.06 8.67 -18.23
N ALA A 20 -22.56 9.38 -19.24
CA ALA A 20 -22.72 8.82 -20.58
C ALA A 20 -21.37 8.55 -21.28
N LYS A 21 -20.35 9.40 -21.07
CA LYS A 21 -19.00 9.15 -21.60
C LYS A 21 -18.37 7.89 -21.00
N THR A 22 -18.53 7.70 -19.69
CA THR A 22 -18.08 6.49 -18.99
C THR A 22 -18.79 5.25 -19.52
N LEU A 23 -20.10 5.36 -19.78
CA LEU A 23 -20.89 4.29 -20.38
C LEU A 23 -20.42 3.94 -21.79
N ILE A 24 -20.13 4.94 -22.62
CA ILE A 24 -19.61 4.74 -23.99
C ILE A 24 -18.24 4.05 -23.94
N GLU A 25 -17.34 4.48 -23.04
CA GLU A 25 -16.05 3.81 -22.84
C GLU A 25 -16.23 2.35 -22.46
N LYS A 26 -17.06 2.06 -21.45
CA LYS A 26 -17.31 0.71 -20.97
C LYS A 26 -17.90 -0.20 -22.06
N LEU A 27 -18.84 0.33 -22.85
CA LEU A 27 -19.41 -0.37 -24.00
C LEU A 27 -18.36 -0.68 -25.06
N LEU A 28 -17.54 0.29 -25.46
CA LEU A 28 -16.54 0.08 -26.50
C LEU A 28 -15.42 -0.87 -26.08
N ARG A 29 -15.04 -0.86 -24.80
CA ARG A 29 -14.00 -1.74 -24.24
C ARG A 29 -14.49 -3.18 -24.04
N CYS A 30 -15.65 -3.36 -23.41
CA CYS A 30 -16.14 -4.69 -23.01
C CYS A 30 -17.15 -5.32 -23.98
N THR A 31 -17.68 -4.54 -24.93
CA THR A 31 -18.59 -5.03 -25.99
C THR A 31 -18.21 -4.43 -27.36
N PRO A 32 -16.99 -4.69 -27.87
CA PRO A 32 -16.47 -4.06 -29.08
C PRO A 32 -17.26 -4.38 -30.35
N ASP A 33 -18.03 -5.48 -30.34
CA ASP A 33 -18.87 -5.94 -31.46
C ASP A 33 -20.20 -5.18 -31.59
N VAL A 34 -20.41 -4.12 -30.80
CA VAL A 34 -21.49 -3.16 -31.04
C VAL A 34 -21.41 -2.62 -32.47
N ALA A 35 -22.54 -2.50 -33.15
CA ALA A 35 -22.57 -2.07 -34.55
C ALA A 35 -22.29 -0.56 -34.67
N LYS A 36 -23.07 0.25 -33.95
CA LYS A 36 -22.91 1.71 -33.96
C LYS A 36 -23.48 2.35 -32.70
N VAL A 37 -22.85 3.39 -32.19
CA VAL A 37 -23.37 4.23 -31.10
C VAL A 37 -23.59 5.64 -31.64
N PHE A 38 -24.86 5.99 -31.80
CA PHE A 38 -25.30 7.31 -32.22
C PHE A 38 -25.42 8.23 -31.01
N VAL A 39 -24.65 9.31 -31.01
CA VAL A 39 -24.59 10.25 -29.89
C VAL A 39 -25.24 11.57 -30.29
N LEU A 40 -26.34 11.93 -29.64
CA LEU A 40 -26.99 13.22 -29.86
C LEU A 40 -26.15 14.34 -29.25
N ILE A 41 -25.72 15.29 -30.09
CA ILE A 41 -24.88 16.42 -29.71
C ILE A 41 -25.57 17.73 -30.11
N ARG A 42 -25.82 18.57 -29.10
CA ARG A 42 -26.37 19.93 -29.28
C ARG A 42 -25.46 20.78 -30.19
N PRO A 43 -25.98 21.40 -31.27
CA PRO A 43 -25.19 22.31 -32.10
C PRO A 43 -24.63 23.50 -31.29
N ARG A 44 -23.41 23.93 -31.60
CA ARG A 44 -22.82 25.18 -31.08
C ARG A 44 -22.34 26.04 -32.25
N LYS A 45 -22.50 27.36 -32.13
CA LYS A 45 -22.11 28.31 -33.18
C LYS A 45 -20.61 28.14 -33.50
N GLY A 46 -20.30 27.80 -34.75
CA GLY A 46 -18.92 27.68 -35.24
C GLY A 46 -18.21 26.35 -34.92
N VAL A 47 -18.88 25.34 -34.35
CA VAL A 47 -18.26 24.03 -34.05
C VAL A 47 -19.15 22.91 -34.58
N ALA A 48 -18.60 22.05 -35.44
CA ALA A 48 -19.35 20.91 -35.99
C ALA A 48 -19.62 19.84 -34.91
N PRO A 49 -20.77 19.15 -34.92
CA PRO A 49 -21.06 18.07 -33.96
C PRO A 49 -20.02 16.94 -33.95
N ALA A 50 -19.48 16.58 -35.12
CA ALA A 50 -18.40 15.61 -35.24
C ALA A 50 -17.09 16.08 -34.56
N GLU A 51 -16.78 17.37 -34.62
CA GLU A 51 -15.64 17.96 -33.92
C GLU A 51 -15.84 17.93 -32.40
N ARG A 52 -17.07 18.15 -31.93
CA ARG A 52 -17.41 18.01 -30.50
C ARG A 52 -17.32 16.56 -30.02
N LEU A 53 -17.79 15.60 -30.83
CA LEU A 53 -17.62 14.16 -30.53
C LEU A 53 -16.14 13.82 -30.36
N GLN A 54 -15.29 14.31 -31.27
CA GLN A 54 -13.86 14.11 -31.21
C GLN A 54 -13.26 14.70 -29.91
N LYS A 55 -13.44 16.00 -29.67
CA LYS A 55 -12.80 16.73 -28.56
C LYS A 55 -13.36 16.37 -27.19
N GLU A 56 -14.68 16.20 -27.06
CA GLU A 56 -15.34 16.07 -25.77
C GLU A 56 -15.50 14.60 -25.33
N ILE A 57 -15.43 13.64 -26.27
CA ILE A 57 -15.59 12.21 -26.01
C ILE A 57 -14.32 11.45 -26.37
N ILE A 58 -13.92 11.35 -27.64
CA ILE A 58 -12.81 10.48 -28.09
C ILE A 58 -11.44 10.87 -27.48
N GLU A 59 -11.17 12.18 -27.38
CA GLU A 59 -9.94 12.72 -26.77
C GLU A 59 -10.00 12.80 -25.24
N SER A 60 -11.16 12.50 -24.63
CA SER A 60 -11.30 12.50 -23.18
C SER A 60 -10.42 11.45 -22.52
N ARG A 61 -9.90 11.79 -21.34
CA ARG A 61 -9.06 10.89 -20.53
C ARG A 61 -9.79 9.63 -20.05
N VAL A 62 -11.11 9.59 -20.13
CA VAL A 62 -11.87 8.36 -19.84
C VAL A 62 -11.41 7.21 -20.73
N PHE A 63 -11.03 7.50 -21.98
CA PHE A 63 -10.56 6.51 -22.95
C PHE A 63 -9.08 6.18 -22.86
N ASP A 64 -8.32 6.74 -21.91
CA ASP A 64 -6.87 6.53 -21.84
C ASP A 64 -6.52 5.02 -21.72
N ARG A 65 -7.29 4.25 -20.93
CA ARG A 65 -7.14 2.79 -20.83
C ARG A 65 -7.40 2.10 -22.18
N LEU A 66 -8.55 2.35 -22.81
CA LEU A 66 -8.89 1.74 -24.10
C LEU A 66 -7.89 2.14 -25.20
N ARG A 67 -7.35 3.37 -25.14
CA ARG A 67 -6.32 3.85 -26.06
C ARG A 67 -4.99 3.12 -25.85
N ALA A 68 -4.63 2.81 -24.60
CA ALA A 68 -3.45 2.00 -24.29
C ALA A 68 -3.63 0.52 -24.68
N GLU A 69 -4.83 -0.04 -24.54
CA GLU A 69 -5.19 -1.38 -25.00
C GLU A 69 -5.23 -1.47 -26.55
N ARG A 70 -5.38 -0.34 -27.25
CA ARG A 70 -5.46 -0.23 -28.72
C ARG A 70 -4.55 0.88 -29.30
N PRO A 71 -3.22 0.78 -29.14
CA PRO A 71 -2.31 1.89 -29.44
C PRO A 71 -2.26 2.28 -30.93
N ASN A 72 -2.55 1.33 -31.83
CA ASN A 72 -2.38 1.52 -33.28
C ASN A 72 -3.67 1.94 -33.99
N ASP A 73 -4.84 1.63 -33.44
CA ASP A 73 -6.12 1.76 -34.16
C ASP A 73 -7.26 2.34 -33.33
N PHE A 74 -7.02 2.77 -32.09
CA PHE A 74 -8.05 3.35 -31.21
C PHE A 74 -8.88 4.43 -31.91
N GLU A 75 -8.25 5.41 -32.56
CA GLU A 75 -8.98 6.49 -33.22
C GLU A 75 -9.85 6.00 -34.39
N ALA A 76 -9.33 5.09 -35.20
CA ALA A 76 -10.08 4.51 -36.32
C ALA A 76 -11.28 3.71 -35.79
N PHE A 77 -11.05 2.87 -34.78
CA PHE A 77 -12.09 2.10 -34.09
C PHE A 77 -13.15 3.01 -33.47
N ALA A 78 -12.76 4.04 -32.73
CA ALA A 78 -13.71 4.97 -32.10
C ALA A 78 -14.56 5.72 -33.15
N ARG A 79 -13.96 6.16 -34.26
CA ARG A 79 -14.70 6.83 -35.37
C ARG A 79 -15.60 5.86 -36.13
N GLU A 80 -15.20 4.60 -36.24
CA GLU A 80 -16.03 3.55 -36.81
C GLU A 80 -17.26 3.28 -35.95
N LYS A 81 -17.09 3.19 -34.63
CA LYS A 81 -18.19 2.86 -33.72
C LYS A 81 -19.08 4.03 -33.35
N LEU A 82 -18.54 5.24 -33.22
CA LEU A 82 -19.27 6.43 -32.77
C LEU A 82 -19.73 7.30 -33.95
N GLN A 83 -20.95 7.82 -33.89
CA GLN A 83 -21.44 8.83 -34.85
C GLN A 83 -22.18 9.95 -34.13
N ALA A 84 -21.77 11.18 -34.42
CA ALA A 84 -22.42 12.38 -33.91
C ALA A 84 -23.73 12.62 -34.67
N ILE A 85 -24.82 12.80 -33.95
CA ILE A 85 -26.11 13.24 -34.49
C ILE A 85 -26.36 14.66 -34.00
N ALA A 86 -26.53 15.60 -34.94
CA ALA A 86 -26.85 16.98 -34.62
C ALA A 86 -28.31 17.08 -34.16
N GLY A 87 -28.56 17.64 -32.97
CA GLY A 87 -29.93 17.86 -32.52
C GLY A 87 -30.03 18.35 -31.08
N ASP A 88 -31.23 18.75 -30.67
CA ASP A 88 -31.54 19.24 -29.33
C ASP A 88 -32.82 18.60 -28.80
N ILE A 89 -32.77 18.09 -27.57
CA ILE A 89 -33.90 17.38 -26.95
C ILE A 89 -35.13 18.25 -26.79
N VAL A 90 -34.98 19.57 -26.64
CA VAL A 90 -36.12 20.49 -26.45
C VAL A 90 -36.88 20.76 -27.74
N THR A 91 -36.26 20.50 -28.89
CA THR A 91 -36.89 20.72 -30.20
C THR A 91 -37.78 19.53 -30.61
N PRO A 92 -38.93 19.78 -31.28
CA PRO A 92 -39.73 18.72 -31.89
C PRO A 92 -38.88 17.85 -32.83
N ASP A 93 -39.11 16.53 -32.82
CA ASP A 93 -38.29 15.54 -33.54
C ASP A 93 -36.77 15.67 -33.29
N LEU A 94 -36.41 16.23 -32.13
CA LEU A 94 -35.03 16.46 -31.69
C LEU A 94 -34.23 17.42 -32.58
N GLY A 95 -34.87 18.10 -33.54
CA GLY A 95 -34.18 19.01 -34.47
C GLY A 95 -33.13 18.30 -35.35
N ILE A 96 -33.28 16.99 -35.51
CA ILE A 96 -32.37 16.14 -36.28
C ILE A 96 -32.64 16.32 -37.78
N SER A 97 -31.60 16.18 -38.61
CA SER A 97 -31.75 16.19 -40.07
C SER A 97 -32.67 15.05 -40.55
N ILE A 98 -33.31 15.22 -41.71
CA ILE A 98 -34.21 14.19 -42.26
C ILE A 98 -33.43 12.89 -42.54
N GLU A 99 -32.18 13.03 -42.98
CA GLU A 99 -31.26 11.94 -43.27
C GLU A 99 -30.90 11.15 -42.01
N ASP A 100 -30.48 11.84 -40.95
CA ASP A 100 -30.12 11.21 -39.68
C ASP A 100 -31.36 10.60 -39.01
N ALA A 101 -32.52 11.27 -39.06
CA ALA A 101 -33.77 10.73 -38.54
C ALA A 101 -34.16 9.43 -39.24
N ARG A 102 -34.02 9.36 -40.57
CA ARG A 102 -34.25 8.13 -41.36
C ARG A 102 -33.26 7.02 -40.97
N LEU A 103 -31.99 7.37 -40.81
CA LEU A 103 -30.94 6.43 -40.37
C LEU A 103 -31.29 5.83 -39.00
N LEU A 104 -31.53 6.68 -38.00
CA LEU A 104 -31.82 6.24 -36.63
C LEU A 104 -33.08 5.36 -36.55
N ARG A 105 -34.17 5.74 -37.26
CA ARG A 105 -35.39 4.92 -37.31
C ARG A 105 -35.15 3.55 -37.92
N ALA A 106 -34.25 3.44 -38.90
CA ALA A 106 -33.97 2.17 -39.58
C ALA A 106 -33.12 1.20 -38.73
N CYS A 107 -32.23 1.72 -37.88
CA CYS A 107 -31.22 0.89 -37.23
C CYS A 107 -31.23 0.87 -35.70
N VAL A 108 -31.74 1.86 -34.97
CA VAL A 108 -31.61 1.90 -33.50
C VAL A 108 -32.40 0.77 -32.83
N GLN A 109 -31.74 -0.04 -31.99
CA GLN A 109 -32.36 -1.10 -31.19
C GLN A 109 -32.39 -0.81 -29.68
N ILE A 110 -31.50 0.03 -29.17
CA ILE A 110 -31.44 0.35 -27.74
C ILE A 110 -31.28 1.86 -27.60
N SER A 111 -32.06 2.48 -26.71
CA SER A 111 -31.98 3.91 -26.45
C SER A 111 -31.70 4.20 -24.97
N ILE A 112 -30.75 5.11 -24.74
CA ILE A 112 -30.34 5.55 -23.40
C ILE A 112 -30.47 7.06 -23.32
N HIS A 113 -31.42 7.53 -22.51
CA HIS A 113 -31.65 8.93 -22.29
C HIS A 113 -31.02 9.40 -20.97
N SER A 114 -29.89 10.11 -21.08
CA SER A 114 -29.16 10.69 -19.94
C SER A 114 -29.10 12.22 -19.98
N ALA A 115 -29.65 12.88 -21.01
CA ALA A 115 -29.63 14.33 -21.09
C ALA A 115 -30.59 14.97 -20.08
N ALA A 116 -30.10 15.91 -19.28
CA ALA A 116 -30.90 16.66 -18.31
C ALA A 116 -30.15 17.94 -17.90
N THR A 117 -30.87 18.96 -17.39
CA THR A 117 -30.25 19.91 -16.47
C THR A 117 -30.18 19.28 -15.08
N VAL A 118 -29.00 19.35 -14.46
CA VAL A 118 -28.69 18.79 -13.13
C VAL A 118 -28.44 19.88 -12.09
N GLN A 119 -28.73 21.14 -12.42
CA GLN A 119 -28.62 22.27 -11.51
C GLN A 119 -29.82 22.29 -10.57
N PHE A 120 -29.60 22.39 -9.26
CA PHE A 120 -30.69 22.32 -8.28
C PHE A 120 -31.48 23.64 -8.15
N ASP A 121 -30.92 24.75 -8.63
CA ASP A 121 -31.47 26.10 -8.58
C ASP A 121 -31.91 26.62 -9.96
N GLU A 122 -32.01 25.74 -10.95
CA GLU A 122 -32.53 26.09 -12.28
C GLU A 122 -33.97 26.62 -12.19
N PRO A 123 -34.32 27.71 -12.92
CA PRO A 123 -35.70 28.17 -13.04
C PRO A 123 -36.65 27.05 -13.47
N LEU A 124 -37.87 27.05 -12.91
CA LEU A 124 -38.81 25.94 -13.07
C LEU A 124 -39.12 25.66 -14.55
N GLU A 125 -39.38 26.70 -15.32
CA GLU A 125 -39.72 26.63 -16.74
C GLU A 125 -38.59 26.00 -17.56
N VAL A 126 -37.34 26.35 -17.28
CA VAL A 126 -36.15 25.78 -17.94
C VAL A 126 -35.97 24.32 -17.54
N ALA A 127 -36.14 24.01 -16.24
CA ALA A 127 -36.05 22.65 -15.74
C ALA A 127 -37.15 21.74 -16.33
N VAL A 128 -38.38 22.24 -16.46
CA VAL A 128 -39.50 21.53 -17.07
C VAL A 128 -39.30 21.35 -18.58
N GLU A 129 -38.84 22.38 -19.29
CA GLU A 129 -38.55 22.28 -20.72
C GLU A 129 -37.45 21.24 -21.00
N MET A 130 -36.36 21.27 -20.25
CA MET A 130 -35.23 20.37 -20.45
C MET A 130 -35.51 18.94 -19.96
N ASN A 131 -36.00 18.78 -18.73
CA ASN A 131 -36.11 17.46 -18.08
C ASN A 131 -37.42 16.76 -18.41
N CYS A 132 -38.52 17.48 -18.60
CA CYS A 132 -39.84 16.89 -18.88
C CYS A 132 -40.12 16.87 -20.38
N LEU A 133 -40.20 18.04 -21.03
CA LEU A 133 -40.50 18.14 -22.46
C LEU A 133 -39.39 17.50 -23.31
N GLY A 134 -38.13 17.76 -22.98
CA GLY A 134 -36.99 17.16 -23.66
C GLY A 134 -36.98 15.63 -23.60
N ALA A 135 -37.26 15.04 -22.44
CA ALA A 135 -37.38 13.60 -22.28
C ALA A 135 -38.56 13.03 -23.09
N LEU A 136 -39.70 13.73 -23.11
CA LEU A 136 -40.86 13.34 -23.91
C LEU A 136 -40.58 13.38 -25.41
N ASN A 137 -39.86 14.39 -25.92
CA ASN A 137 -39.49 14.47 -27.33
C ASN A 137 -38.57 13.31 -27.71
N VAL A 138 -37.60 12.96 -26.85
CA VAL A 138 -36.72 11.79 -27.09
C VAL A 138 -37.53 10.51 -27.10
N ALA A 139 -38.42 10.32 -26.13
CA ALA A 139 -39.30 9.17 -26.05
C ALA A 139 -40.18 9.02 -27.30
N LYS A 140 -40.82 10.11 -27.76
CA LYS A 140 -41.65 10.13 -28.98
C LYS A 140 -40.83 9.81 -30.24
N PHE A 141 -39.61 10.34 -30.34
CA PHE A 141 -38.72 9.99 -31.45
C PHE A 141 -38.35 8.50 -31.42
N VAL A 142 -37.99 7.97 -30.25
CA VAL A 142 -37.65 6.55 -30.08
C VAL A 142 -38.85 5.63 -30.39
N GLN A 143 -40.08 6.05 -30.08
CA GLN A 143 -41.30 5.33 -30.51
C GLN A 143 -41.43 5.20 -32.02
N SER A 144 -40.89 6.15 -32.78
CA SER A 144 -40.85 6.06 -34.25
C SER A 144 -39.77 5.10 -34.79
N CYS A 145 -38.94 4.51 -33.93
CA CYS A 145 -37.90 3.53 -34.29
C CYS A 145 -38.43 2.09 -34.12
N PRO A 146 -38.89 1.41 -35.19
CA PRO A 146 -39.57 0.10 -35.09
C PRO A 146 -38.70 -1.04 -34.55
N ARG A 147 -37.38 -0.90 -34.55
CA ARG A 147 -36.44 -1.92 -34.05
C ARG A 147 -36.04 -1.70 -32.59
N ASN A 148 -36.50 -0.63 -31.94
CA ASN A 148 -36.15 -0.35 -30.55
C ASN A 148 -36.75 -1.40 -29.60
N ARG A 149 -35.88 -2.09 -28.85
CA ARG A 149 -36.21 -3.16 -27.91
C ARG A 149 -36.32 -2.67 -26.47
N CYS A 150 -35.64 -1.57 -26.13
CA CYS A 150 -35.59 -1.06 -24.77
C CYS A 150 -35.23 0.44 -24.76
N HIS A 151 -35.90 1.19 -23.89
CA HIS A 151 -35.55 2.57 -23.56
C HIS A 151 -35.21 2.69 -22.08
N LEU A 152 -34.03 3.22 -21.79
CA LEU A 152 -33.62 3.54 -20.42
C LEU A 152 -33.61 5.05 -20.22
N HIS A 153 -34.34 5.52 -19.21
CA HIS A 153 -34.34 6.90 -18.75
C HIS A 153 -33.53 7.03 -17.46
N VAL A 154 -32.51 7.89 -17.46
CA VAL A 154 -31.74 8.23 -16.24
C VAL A 154 -32.49 9.30 -15.45
N SER A 155 -33.05 8.89 -14.32
CA SER A 155 -33.71 9.71 -13.31
C SER A 155 -32.76 9.98 -12.12
N THR A 156 -33.29 10.07 -10.90
CA THR A 156 -32.51 10.18 -9.66
C THR A 156 -33.23 9.47 -8.51
N ALA A 157 -32.49 8.93 -7.55
CA ALA A 157 -33.10 8.32 -6.35
C ALA A 157 -33.92 9.33 -5.54
N TYR A 158 -33.59 10.62 -5.63
CA TYR A 158 -34.20 11.70 -4.85
C TYR A 158 -35.57 12.17 -5.36
N VAL A 159 -36.17 11.53 -6.38
CA VAL A 159 -37.52 11.88 -6.90
C VAL A 159 -38.65 11.70 -5.89
N ASN A 160 -38.38 11.03 -4.77
CA ASN A 160 -39.32 10.77 -3.68
C ASN A 160 -38.87 11.37 -2.34
N SER A 161 -37.89 12.28 -2.35
CA SER A 161 -37.35 12.92 -1.14
C SER A 161 -38.33 13.85 -0.42
N ASN A 162 -39.47 14.15 -1.05
CA ASN A 162 -40.58 14.93 -0.52
C ASN A 162 -41.43 14.13 0.50
N ARG A 163 -41.23 12.81 0.60
CA ARG A 163 -41.95 11.90 1.49
C ARG A 163 -41.43 11.98 2.92
N ARG A 164 -42.32 11.66 3.88
CA ARG A 164 -41.99 11.60 5.32
C ARG A 164 -41.24 10.33 5.72
N ASP A 165 -41.50 9.21 5.04
CA ASP A 165 -40.78 7.96 5.30
C ASP A 165 -39.38 8.06 4.66
N PRO A 166 -38.29 7.95 5.45
CA PRO A 166 -36.95 7.98 4.91
C PRO A 166 -36.61 6.73 4.08
N ARG A 167 -37.36 5.62 4.21
CA ARG A 167 -37.15 4.41 3.41
C ARG A 167 -37.95 4.49 2.10
N ILE A 168 -37.25 4.45 0.97
CA ILE A 168 -37.83 4.62 -0.36
C ILE A 168 -37.64 3.32 -1.17
N SER A 169 -38.74 2.72 -1.61
CA SER A 169 -38.74 1.48 -2.40
C SER A 169 -38.69 1.76 -3.91
N GLU A 170 -38.27 0.76 -4.70
CA GLU A 170 -38.22 0.81 -6.17
C GLU A 170 -39.60 0.68 -6.79
N GLU A 171 -40.43 1.68 -6.53
CA GLU A 171 -41.76 1.82 -7.09
C GLU A 171 -41.99 3.25 -7.57
N LEU A 172 -43.02 3.39 -8.40
CA LEU A 172 -43.53 4.70 -8.80
C LEU A 172 -44.57 5.11 -7.75
N TYR A 173 -44.34 6.23 -7.07
CA TYR A 173 -45.27 6.77 -6.09
C TYR A 173 -46.18 7.80 -6.76
N PRO A 174 -47.50 7.83 -6.46
CA PRO A 174 -48.40 8.82 -7.04
C PRO A 174 -47.99 10.24 -6.69
N LEU A 175 -48.15 11.16 -7.65
CA LEU A 175 -48.05 12.60 -7.45
C LEU A 175 -49.37 13.17 -6.90
N ASP A 176 -49.27 14.28 -6.16
CA ASP A 176 -50.44 15.02 -5.67
C ASP A 176 -51.16 15.84 -6.77
N PHE A 177 -50.62 15.82 -7.99
CA PHE A 177 -51.11 16.54 -9.16
C PHE A 177 -50.86 15.74 -10.45
N ASP A 178 -51.57 16.07 -11.54
CA ASP A 178 -51.33 15.46 -12.85
C ASP A 178 -50.11 16.09 -13.54
N ALA A 179 -49.16 15.25 -13.97
CA ALA A 179 -47.90 15.70 -14.55
C ALA A 179 -48.05 16.36 -15.94
N HIS A 180 -49.04 15.93 -16.74
CA HIS A 180 -49.32 16.53 -18.06
C HIS A 180 -49.93 17.91 -17.90
N ASP A 181 -50.88 18.06 -16.97
CA ASP A 181 -51.48 19.36 -16.66
C ASP A 181 -50.45 20.34 -16.11
N ALA A 182 -49.56 19.88 -15.21
CA ALA A 182 -48.47 20.69 -14.68
C ALA A 182 -47.47 21.10 -15.78
N LEU A 183 -47.07 20.18 -16.67
CA LEU A 183 -46.22 20.48 -17.83
C LEU A 183 -46.85 21.56 -18.72
N LYS A 184 -48.12 21.41 -19.05
CA LYS A 184 -48.86 22.38 -19.88
C LYS A 184 -48.96 23.74 -19.18
N ALA A 185 -49.31 23.75 -17.89
CA ALA A 185 -49.44 24.97 -17.12
C ALA A 185 -48.12 25.76 -17.09
N VAL A 186 -46.99 25.10 -16.80
CA VAL A 186 -45.67 25.76 -16.76
C VAL A 186 -45.24 26.27 -18.13
N THR A 187 -45.43 25.49 -19.20
CA THR A 187 -44.99 25.87 -20.55
C THR A 187 -45.82 27.00 -21.18
N THR A 188 -47.05 27.24 -20.70
CA THR A 188 -47.92 28.31 -21.19
C THR A 188 -48.04 29.51 -20.25
N ALA A 189 -47.45 29.45 -19.05
CA ALA A 189 -47.59 30.49 -18.04
C ALA A 189 -46.82 31.78 -18.38
N SER A 190 -47.38 32.92 -17.96
CA SER A 190 -46.67 34.20 -18.00
C SER A 190 -45.59 34.30 -16.90
N PRO A 191 -44.58 35.20 -17.03
CA PRO A 191 -43.51 35.33 -16.03
C PRO A 191 -43.98 35.58 -14.59
N SER A 192 -45.11 36.26 -14.39
CA SER A 192 -45.70 36.53 -13.08
C SER A 192 -46.44 35.33 -12.47
N GLU A 193 -46.89 34.38 -13.29
CA GLU A 193 -47.58 33.16 -12.87
C GLU A 193 -46.61 32.02 -12.55
N LEU A 194 -45.45 31.99 -13.21
CA LEU A 194 -44.42 30.97 -13.03
C LEU A 194 -43.95 30.84 -11.58
N GLU A 195 -43.80 31.97 -10.87
CA GLU A 195 -43.37 31.92 -9.47
C GLU A 195 -44.45 31.31 -8.55
N ARG A 196 -45.73 31.54 -8.84
CA ARG A 196 -46.83 30.91 -8.10
C ARG A 196 -46.89 29.42 -8.37
N LEU A 197 -46.75 29.02 -9.64
CA LEU A 197 -46.67 27.61 -10.04
C LEU A 197 -45.47 26.92 -9.40
N ARG A 198 -44.32 27.58 -9.33
CA ARG A 198 -43.11 27.08 -8.67
C ARG A 198 -43.38 26.76 -7.21
N VAL A 199 -43.93 27.71 -6.44
CA VAL A 199 -44.23 27.47 -5.02
C VAL A 199 -45.22 26.33 -4.83
N ASN A 200 -46.28 26.27 -5.65
CA ASN A 200 -47.32 25.25 -5.54
C ASN A 200 -46.83 23.83 -5.92
N LEU A 201 -46.10 23.71 -7.03
CA LEU A 201 -45.60 22.42 -7.52
C LEU A 201 -44.40 21.92 -6.72
N MET A 202 -43.55 22.83 -6.21
CA MET A 202 -42.39 22.45 -5.38
C MET A 202 -42.83 21.76 -4.09
N GLY A 203 -43.93 22.18 -3.45
CA GLY A 203 -44.44 21.52 -2.24
C GLY A 203 -43.34 21.23 -1.21
N THR A 204 -43.10 19.94 -0.93
CA THR A 204 -42.04 19.46 -0.02
C THR A 204 -40.80 18.91 -0.74
N TYR A 205 -40.69 19.07 -2.06
CA TYR A 205 -39.49 18.68 -2.81
C TYR A 205 -38.29 19.55 -2.41
N PRO A 206 -37.08 18.95 -2.30
CA PRO A 206 -35.90 19.68 -1.87
C PRO A 206 -35.36 20.67 -2.91
N ASN A 207 -35.64 20.45 -4.20
CA ASN A 207 -35.21 21.31 -5.31
C ASN A 207 -36.00 21.03 -6.60
N THR A 208 -35.88 21.93 -7.59
CA THR A 208 -36.57 21.83 -8.89
C THR A 208 -36.13 20.60 -9.69
N TYR A 209 -34.88 20.17 -9.53
CA TYR A 209 -34.35 18.97 -10.17
C TYR A 209 -35.10 17.70 -9.75
N ALA A 210 -35.28 17.46 -8.44
CA ALA A 210 -35.99 16.29 -7.92
C ALA A 210 -37.47 16.28 -8.36
N LEU A 211 -38.13 17.43 -8.32
CA LEU A 211 -39.51 17.60 -8.79
C LEU A 211 -39.64 17.24 -10.28
N THR A 212 -38.85 17.88 -11.14
CA THR A 212 -38.97 17.68 -12.59
C THR A 212 -38.62 16.26 -13.01
N LYS A 213 -37.61 15.62 -12.39
CA LYS A 213 -37.34 14.19 -12.60
C LYS A 213 -38.51 13.29 -12.17
N SER A 214 -39.16 13.60 -11.05
CA SER A 214 -40.35 12.87 -10.59
C SER A 214 -41.52 13.01 -11.58
N MET A 215 -41.75 14.21 -12.10
CA MET A 215 -42.74 14.47 -13.16
C MET A 215 -42.42 13.69 -14.44
N THR A 216 -41.16 13.71 -14.88
CA THR A 216 -40.71 12.99 -16.08
C THR A 216 -40.96 11.50 -16.01
N GLU A 217 -40.73 10.86 -14.86
CA GLU A 217 -41.02 9.44 -14.68
C GLU A 217 -42.50 9.12 -14.96
N HIS A 218 -43.42 9.93 -14.44
CA HIS A 218 -44.86 9.77 -14.65
C HIS A 218 -45.27 10.00 -16.11
N LEU A 219 -44.72 11.04 -16.73
CA LEU A 219 -44.93 11.34 -18.13
C LEU A 219 -44.48 10.17 -19.03
N LEU A 220 -43.28 9.62 -18.78
CA LEU A 220 -42.74 8.52 -19.56
C LEU A 220 -43.49 7.20 -19.33
N VAL A 221 -43.89 6.90 -18.10
CA VAL A 221 -44.69 5.68 -17.82
C VAL A 221 -46.00 5.71 -18.61
N ARG A 222 -46.66 6.88 -18.70
CA ARG A 222 -47.93 7.02 -19.44
C ARG A 222 -47.74 6.97 -20.95
N GLU A 223 -46.73 7.65 -21.49
CA GLU A 223 -46.53 7.76 -22.94
C GLU A 223 -45.78 6.56 -23.54
N VAL A 224 -44.80 6.02 -22.82
CA VAL A 224 -43.80 5.08 -23.36
C VAL A 224 -44.07 3.62 -23.02
N ALA A 225 -44.36 3.33 -21.76
CA ALA A 225 -44.55 1.96 -21.29
C ALA A 225 -45.58 1.15 -22.11
N PRO A 226 -46.70 1.73 -22.62
CA PRO A 226 -47.64 0.98 -23.45
C PRO A 226 -47.05 0.45 -24.77
N HIS A 227 -45.96 1.04 -25.27
CA HIS A 227 -45.45 0.78 -26.62
C HIS A 227 -44.23 -0.17 -26.63
N PHE A 228 -43.31 -0.04 -25.68
CA PHE A 228 -42.11 -0.89 -25.59
C PHE A 228 -41.51 -0.89 -24.16
N PRO A 229 -40.59 -1.82 -23.84
CA PRO A 229 -39.94 -1.92 -22.52
C PRO A 229 -39.24 -0.63 -22.06
N LEU A 230 -39.65 -0.12 -20.89
CA LEU A 230 -39.12 1.08 -20.23
C LEU A 230 -38.34 0.72 -18.95
N ILE A 231 -37.17 1.33 -18.78
CA ILE A 231 -36.39 1.30 -17.53
C ILE A 231 -36.29 2.72 -16.97
N ILE A 232 -36.65 2.89 -15.70
CA ILE A 232 -36.43 4.10 -14.92
C ILE A 232 -35.23 3.84 -14.00
N TYR A 233 -34.09 4.41 -14.36
CA TYR A 233 -32.84 4.21 -13.64
C TYR A 233 -32.56 5.39 -12.70
N ARG A 234 -32.51 5.16 -11.39
CA ARG A 234 -32.44 6.17 -10.33
C ARG A 234 -31.11 6.08 -9.55
N PRO A 235 -30.03 6.71 -10.04
CA PRO A 235 -28.79 6.82 -9.28
C PRO A 235 -28.90 7.84 -8.13
N THR A 236 -28.11 7.62 -7.08
CA THR A 236 -27.86 8.61 -6.01
C THR A 236 -26.75 9.57 -6.43
N ILE A 237 -25.95 10.12 -5.51
CA ILE A 237 -24.89 11.07 -5.88
C ILE A 237 -23.76 10.34 -6.59
N ILE A 238 -23.67 10.51 -7.91
CA ILE A 238 -22.59 9.91 -8.70
C ILE A 238 -21.27 10.61 -8.38
N GLY A 239 -20.32 9.85 -7.83
CA GLY A 239 -18.96 10.29 -7.55
C GLY A 239 -17.96 9.82 -8.62
N ALA A 240 -16.67 9.92 -8.30
CA ALA A 240 -15.61 9.39 -9.15
C ALA A 240 -15.72 7.88 -9.37
N SER A 241 -15.00 7.35 -10.36
CA SER A 241 -14.89 5.91 -10.54
C SER A 241 -14.20 5.23 -9.36
N TRP A 242 -14.62 4.00 -9.05
CA TRP A 242 -13.97 3.19 -8.03
C TRP A 242 -12.86 2.31 -8.62
N LYS A 243 -13.15 1.57 -9.69
CA LYS A 243 -12.24 0.65 -10.39
C LYS A 243 -11.96 1.11 -11.83
N GLU A 244 -12.97 1.49 -12.60
CA GLU A 244 -12.85 1.65 -14.06
C GLU A 244 -13.33 3.02 -14.59
N PRO A 245 -12.75 3.56 -15.68
CA PRO A 245 -11.60 3.04 -16.45
C PRO A 245 -10.28 3.10 -15.67
N MET A 246 -10.22 3.95 -14.63
CA MET A 246 -9.15 4.03 -13.64
C MET A 246 -9.72 4.60 -12.35
N PRO A 247 -9.26 4.21 -11.14
CA PRO A 247 -9.81 4.73 -9.88
C PRO A 247 -9.67 6.24 -9.72
N GLY A 248 -10.70 6.87 -9.17
CA GLY A 248 -10.72 8.31 -8.90
C GLY A 248 -10.97 9.18 -10.15
N TRP A 249 -11.19 8.59 -11.33
CA TRP A 249 -11.51 9.36 -12.53
C TRP A 249 -12.79 10.17 -12.35
N THR A 250 -12.68 11.47 -12.62
CA THR A 250 -13.76 12.45 -12.57
C THR A 250 -13.44 13.57 -13.55
N ASP A 251 -14.43 14.05 -14.30
CA ASP A 251 -14.25 15.16 -15.25
C ASP A 251 -15.16 16.37 -14.96
N GLN A 252 -15.87 16.34 -13.83
CA GLN A 252 -16.76 17.41 -13.39
C GLN A 252 -16.60 17.74 -11.90
N ILE A 253 -16.78 19.02 -11.56
CA ILE A 253 -16.89 19.51 -10.18
C ILE A 253 -18.39 19.61 -9.84
N ALA A 254 -19.01 18.47 -9.56
CA ALA A 254 -20.42 18.38 -9.23
C ALA A 254 -20.64 17.61 -7.92
N ALA A 255 -21.79 17.83 -7.30
CA ALA A 255 -22.23 17.11 -6.10
C ALA A 255 -21.13 16.98 -5.01
N ALA A 256 -20.80 15.74 -4.61
CA ALA A 256 -19.76 15.48 -3.60
C ALA A 256 -18.37 16.02 -3.99
N GLY A 257 -18.00 15.99 -5.27
CA GLY A 257 -16.73 16.52 -5.76
C GLY A 257 -16.57 18.02 -5.53
N ALA A 258 -17.67 18.78 -5.63
CA ALA A 258 -17.68 20.21 -5.32
C ALA A 258 -17.41 20.49 -3.83
N ILE A 259 -18.03 19.72 -2.94
CA ILE A 259 -17.79 19.81 -1.48
C ILE A 259 -16.34 19.45 -1.17
N PHE A 260 -15.85 18.32 -1.68
CA PHE A 260 -14.52 17.81 -1.37
C PHE A 260 -13.43 18.76 -1.87
N LEU A 261 -13.59 19.32 -3.07
CA LEU A 261 -12.65 20.29 -3.61
C LEU A 261 -12.70 21.61 -2.84
N ALA A 262 -13.89 22.13 -2.52
CA ALA A 262 -14.02 23.36 -1.75
C ALA A 262 -13.42 23.23 -0.34
N ALA A 263 -13.58 22.07 0.29
CA ALA A 263 -12.92 21.73 1.56
C ALA A 263 -11.40 21.60 1.41
N GLY A 264 -10.94 20.94 0.35
CA GLY A 264 -9.52 20.79 0.04
C GLY A 264 -8.80 22.11 -0.23
N MET A 265 -9.48 23.06 -0.87
CA MET A 265 -8.98 24.41 -1.12
C MET A 265 -9.02 25.33 0.11
N GLY A 266 -9.65 24.86 1.20
CA GLY A 266 -9.88 25.62 2.43
C GLY A 266 -10.98 26.68 2.33
N VAL A 267 -11.81 26.64 1.28
CA VAL A 267 -12.93 27.58 1.06
C VAL A 267 -14.13 27.20 1.91
N LEU A 268 -14.47 25.90 1.98
CA LEU A 268 -15.59 25.36 2.75
C LEU A 268 -15.07 24.53 3.92
N THR A 269 -15.21 25.02 5.15
CA THR A 269 -14.64 24.37 6.34
C THR A 269 -15.67 23.60 7.17
N MET A 270 -16.97 23.83 6.92
CA MET A 270 -18.05 23.25 7.70
C MET A 270 -19.36 23.14 6.92
N LEU A 271 -20.17 22.12 7.23
CA LEU A 271 -21.54 21.92 6.73
C LEU A 271 -22.52 21.64 7.89
N PRO A 272 -23.82 21.95 7.76
CA PRO A 272 -24.83 21.54 8.72
C PRO A 272 -25.19 20.06 8.53
N GLY A 273 -25.47 19.35 9.63
CA GLY A 273 -25.90 17.95 9.62
C GLY A 273 -25.08 17.05 10.56
N ASP A 274 -25.57 15.83 10.78
CA ASP A 274 -24.88 14.85 11.62
C ASP A 274 -23.84 14.07 10.80
N PRO A 275 -22.55 14.07 11.17
CA PRO A 275 -21.52 13.31 10.45
C PRO A 275 -21.76 11.79 10.46
N ARG A 276 -22.67 11.28 11.30
CA ARG A 276 -23.06 9.85 11.31
C ARG A 276 -24.07 9.51 10.23
N ASN A 277 -24.70 10.49 9.59
CA ASN A 277 -25.66 10.25 8.52
C ASN A 277 -24.96 9.65 7.29
N VAL A 278 -25.73 8.91 6.50
CA VAL A 278 -25.26 8.33 5.24
C VAL A 278 -25.00 9.45 4.23
N ALA A 279 -23.81 9.42 3.64
CA ALA A 279 -23.44 10.20 2.48
C ALA A 279 -23.62 9.30 1.26
N ASP A 280 -24.82 9.28 0.69
CA ASP A 280 -25.18 8.31 -0.36
C ASP A 280 -24.53 8.66 -1.71
N ILE A 281 -23.26 8.29 -1.81
CA ILE A 281 -22.42 8.41 -3.00
C ILE A 281 -22.33 7.04 -3.67
N VAL A 282 -22.48 7.02 -4.99
CA VAL A 282 -22.29 5.84 -5.83
C VAL A 282 -21.18 6.08 -6.85
N PRO A 283 -20.21 5.16 -7.01
CA PRO A 283 -19.19 5.28 -8.04
C PRO A 283 -19.79 5.26 -9.46
N VAL A 284 -19.22 6.05 -10.38
CA VAL A 284 -19.76 6.15 -11.76
C VAL A 284 -19.70 4.83 -12.52
N ASP A 285 -18.67 4.02 -12.31
CA ASP A 285 -18.50 2.71 -12.94
C ASP A 285 -19.49 1.66 -12.42
N LEU A 286 -19.80 1.68 -11.11
CA LEU A 286 -20.90 0.89 -10.56
C LEU A 286 -22.22 1.30 -11.22
N ALA A 287 -22.47 2.61 -11.34
CA ALA A 287 -23.68 3.11 -11.99
C ALA A 287 -23.75 2.71 -13.48
N VAL A 288 -22.64 2.75 -14.21
CA VAL A 288 -22.58 2.31 -15.61
C VAL A 288 -22.86 0.81 -15.75
N ASN A 289 -22.25 -0.02 -14.92
CA ASN A 289 -22.49 -1.46 -14.94
C ASN A 289 -23.96 -1.78 -14.66
N SER A 290 -24.55 -1.11 -13.66
CA SER A 290 -25.96 -1.27 -13.32
C SER A 290 -26.89 -0.85 -14.46
N ILE A 291 -26.59 0.24 -15.20
CA ILE A 291 -27.34 0.64 -16.41
C ILE A 291 -27.30 -0.47 -17.47
N LEU A 292 -26.10 -0.97 -17.78
CA LEU A 292 -25.92 -1.95 -18.86
C LEU A 292 -26.57 -3.29 -18.53
N LEU A 293 -26.48 -3.73 -17.27
CA LEU A 293 -27.16 -4.93 -16.77
C LEU A 293 -28.68 -4.75 -16.70
N SER A 294 -29.16 -3.55 -16.37
CA SER A 294 -30.59 -3.26 -16.37
C SER A 294 -31.21 -3.46 -17.75
N ILE A 295 -30.53 -2.98 -18.79
CA ILE A 295 -30.97 -3.19 -20.19
C ILE A 295 -30.98 -4.68 -20.54
N CYS A 296 -29.94 -5.42 -20.16
CA CYS A 296 -29.89 -6.88 -20.37
C CYS A 296 -31.05 -7.60 -19.69
N ALA A 297 -31.25 -7.35 -18.39
CA ALA A 297 -32.30 -7.98 -17.61
C ALA A 297 -33.68 -7.67 -18.18
N LYS A 298 -33.95 -6.42 -18.58
CA LYS A 298 -35.24 -6.03 -19.12
C LYS A 298 -35.54 -6.63 -20.49
N ILE A 299 -34.54 -6.67 -21.38
CA ILE A 299 -34.69 -7.30 -22.69
C ILE A 299 -34.93 -8.80 -22.52
N HIS A 300 -34.19 -9.47 -21.64
CA HIS A 300 -34.35 -10.89 -21.36
C HIS A 300 -35.72 -11.22 -20.74
N GLU A 301 -36.17 -10.41 -19.77
CA GLU A 301 -37.51 -10.51 -19.19
C GLU A 301 -38.58 -10.42 -20.29
N HIS A 302 -38.51 -9.41 -21.16
CA HIS A 302 -39.49 -9.21 -22.23
C HIS A 302 -39.48 -10.34 -23.28
N GLU A 303 -38.32 -10.93 -23.57
CA GLU A 303 -38.22 -12.07 -24.49
C GLU A 303 -38.75 -13.37 -23.87
N SER A 304 -38.58 -13.55 -22.56
CA SER A 304 -39.01 -14.74 -21.81
C SER A 304 -40.49 -14.71 -21.43
N SER A 305 -41.04 -13.53 -21.12
CA SER A 305 -42.42 -13.32 -20.68
C SER A 305 -43.48 -13.38 -21.80
N ARG A 306 -43.09 -13.72 -23.04
CA ARG A 306 -44.03 -13.94 -24.16
C ARG A 306 -45.04 -15.10 -23.94
N VAL A 307 -45.05 -15.76 -22.77
CA VAL A 307 -45.88 -16.92 -22.43
C VAL A 307 -46.85 -16.67 -21.24
N SER A 308 -46.73 -15.58 -20.47
CA SER A 308 -47.57 -15.34 -19.26
C SER A 308 -47.95 -13.85 -19.07
N PRO A 309 -49.22 -13.51 -18.72
CA PRO A 309 -49.61 -12.12 -18.47
C PRO A 309 -49.02 -11.58 -17.15
N GLU A 310 -48.41 -10.40 -17.20
CA GLU A 310 -47.92 -9.67 -16.02
C GLU A 310 -49.08 -9.09 -15.19
N PRO A 311 -48.97 -9.02 -13.85
CA PRO A 311 -49.96 -8.33 -13.02
C PRO A 311 -49.97 -6.81 -13.33
N PRO A 312 -51.15 -6.15 -13.33
CA PRO A 312 -51.30 -4.77 -13.79
C PRO A 312 -50.50 -3.76 -12.94
N CYS A 313 -49.98 -2.71 -13.60
CA CYS A 313 -49.31 -1.60 -12.93
C CYS A 313 -50.31 -0.81 -12.05
N PRO A 314 -50.03 -0.57 -10.75
CA PRO A 314 -51.01 0.05 -9.83
C PRO A 314 -51.48 1.46 -10.21
N LEU A 315 -50.70 2.20 -11.00
CA LEU A 315 -50.93 3.62 -11.31
C LEU A 315 -51.46 3.89 -12.73
N VAL A 316 -51.47 2.89 -13.60
CA VAL A 316 -52.12 3.00 -14.92
C VAL A 316 -53.01 1.78 -15.10
N LYS A 317 -54.30 1.94 -14.81
CA LYS A 317 -55.30 0.87 -14.83
C LYS A 317 -55.41 0.14 -16.18
N ASP A 318 -54.89 0.75 -17.25
CA ASP A 318 -54.94 0.27 -18.64
C ASP A 318 -53.62 -0.32 -19.17
N VAL A 319 -52.54 -0.39 -18.36
CA VAL A 319 -51.27 -1.00 -18.79
C VAL A 319 -51.18 -2.44 -18.29
N THR A 320 -51.63 -3.37 -19.12
CA THR A 320 -51.59 -4.83 -18.89
C THR A 320 -50.34 -5.51 -19.48
N MET A 321 -49.47 -4.77 -20.17
CA MET A 321 -48.22 -5.25 -20.78
C MET A 321 -47.08 -4.24 -20.57
N ASN A 322 -45.82 -4.70 -20.45
CA ASN A 322 -44.60 -3.89 -20.33
C ASN A 322 -44.48 -3.06 -19.04
N LYS A 323 -44.60 -3.69 -17.86
CA LYS A 323 -44.36 -3.00 -16.58
C LYS A 323 -42.96 -2.33 -16.56
N PRO A 324 -42.86 -1.02 -16.27
CA PRO A 324 -41.56 -0.35 -16.16
C PRO A 324 -40.68 -0.96 -15.06
N MET A 325 -39.40 -1.14 -15.35
CA MET A 325 -38.42 -1.55 -14.34
C MET A 325 -37.83 -0.32 -13.66
N VAL A 326 -38.07 -0.16 -12.36
CA VAL A 326 -37.48 0.91 -11.54
C VAL A 326 -36.24 0.35 -10.85
N VAL A 327 -35.10 1.03 -10.97
CA VAL A 327 -33.82 0.56 -10.43
C VAL A 327 -33.19 1.67 -9.61
N HIS A 328 -33.03 1.48 -8.31
CA HIS A 328 -32.18 2.33 -7.48
C HIS A 328 -30.72 1.90 -7.60
N CYS A 329 -29.83 2.88 -7.76
CA CYS A 329 -28.39 2.66 -7.72
C CYS A 329 -27.76 3.60 -6.69
N GLY A 330 -27.57 3.08 -5.49
CA GLY A 330 -27.03 3.82 -4.35
C GLY A 330 -26.47 2.87 -3.30
N THR A 331 -25.94 3.44 -2.21
CA THR A 331 -25.27 2.67 -1.15
C THR A 331 -25.97 2.78 0.20
N SER A 332 -27.07 3.53 0.31
CA SER A 332 -27.78 3.76 1.58
C SER A 332 -28.55 2.57 2.15
N ASP A 333 -28.88 1.55 1.36
CA ASP A 333 -29.51 0.33 1.85
C ASP A 333 -28.60 -0.37 2.88
N PRO A 334 -29.07 -0.70 4.09
CA PRO A 334 -28.26 -1.42 5.07
C PRO A 334 -27.80 -2.82 4.64
N ARG A 335 -28.43 -3.40 3.60
CA ARG A 335 -27.99 -4.64 2.94
C ARG A 335 -26.83 -4.42 1.97
N GLN A 336 -26.40 -3.16 1.78
CA GLN A 336 -25.23 -2.74 1.01
C GLN A 336 -24.16 -2.22 1.99
N ASN A 337 -23.15 -1.53 1.47
CA ASN A 337 -22.10 -0.90 2.26
C ASN A 337 -22.19 0.65 2.20
N PRO A 338 -22.93 1.31 3.12
CA PRO A 338 -23.15 2.75 3.08
C PRO A 338 -21.94 3.59 3.49
N LEU A 339 -21.60 4.59 2.68
CA LEU A 339 -20.68 5.66 3.08
C LEU A 339 -21.34 6.59 4.11
N ARG A 340 -20.61 7.02 5.13
CA ARG A 340 -21.08 8.03 6.10
C ARG A 340 -20.23 9.29 6.05
N TRP A 341 -20.85 10.45 6.28
CA TRP A 341 -20.21 11.76 6.16
C TRP A 341 -18.96 11.98 7.04
N ARG A 342 -18.85 11.30 8.18
CA ARG A 342 -17.66 11.37 9.04
C ARG A 342 -16.38 10.94 8.30
N VAL A 343 -16.48 10.02 7.34
CA VAL A 343 -15.33 9.52 6.57
C VAL A 343 -14.72 10.66 5.75
N PRO A 344 -15.45 11.34 4.85
CA PRO A 344 -14.92 12.49 4.15
C PRO A 344 -14.59 13.68 5.07
N CYS A 345 -15.29 13.90 6.19
CA CYS A 345 -14.89 14.92 7.17
C CYS A 345 -13.46 14.74 7.70
N VAL A 346 -12.99 13.51 7.82
CA VAL A 346 -11.61 13.22 8.26
C VAL A 346 -10.65 13.22 7.06
N LEU A 347 -10.96 12.42 6.04
CA LEU A 347 -9.99 12.08 5.00
C LEU A 347 -9.76 13.19 3.99
N VAL A 348 -10.79 13.94 3.60
CA VAL A 348 -10.64 15.04 2.64
C VAL A 348 -9.65 16.10 3.17
N PRO A 349 -9.84 16.69 4.37
CA PRO A 349 -8.89 17.68 4.87
C PRO A 349 -7.55 17.07 5.24
N GLU A 350 -7.47 15.79 5.62
CA GLU A 350 -6.19 15.11 5.83
C GLU A 350 -5.39 14.98 4.54
N TYR A 351 -6.01 14.48 3.47
CA TYR A 351 -5.41 14.35 2.16
C TYR A 351 -4.89 15.69 1.66
N PHE A 352 -5.74 16.73 1.64
CA PHE A 352 -5.35 18.04 1.12
C PHE A 352 -4.40 18.82 2.04
N ARG A 353 -4.32 18.51 3.35
CA ARG A 353 -3.22 19.04 4.21
C ARG A 353 -1.89 18.38 3.91
N LYS A 354 -1.88 17.08 3.64
CA LYS A 354 -0.68 16.34 3.21
C LYS A 354 -0.27 16.71 1.78
N ASN A 355 -1.24 17.02 0.92
CA ASN A 355 -1.06 17.31 -0.49
C ASN A 355 -1.74 18.64 -0.88
N PRO A 356 -1.27 19.79 -0.34
CA PRO A 356 -1.91 21.07 -0.60
C PRO A 356 -2.01 21.35 -2.10
N PRO A 357 -3.17 21.83 -2.59
CA PRO A 357 -3.29 22.30 -3.96
C PRO A 357 -2.34 23.47 -4.20
N ALA A 358 -1.74 23.55 -5.39
CA ALA A 358 -0.87 24.67 -5.77
C ALA A 358 -1.59 26.02 -5.67
N ARG A 359 -2.91 26.02 -5.91
CA ARG A 359 -3.79 27.18 -5.78
C ARG A 359 -4.60 27.21 -4.47
N GLY A 360 -4.20 26.42 -3.47
CA GLY A 360 -4.87 26.35 -2.17
C GLY A 360 -4.89 27.72 -1.47
N LEU A 361 -6.04 28.10 -0.90
CA LEU A 361 -6.22 29.43 -0.30
C LEU A 361 -5.99 29.41 1.20
N PHE A 362 -6.55 28.40 1.88
CA PHE A 362 -6.43 28.22 3.32
C PHE A 362 -6.13 26.75 3.65
N PRO A 363 -5.60 26.44 4.84
CA PRO A 363 -5.41 25.05 5.26
C PRO A 363 -6.72 24.27 5.22
N ALA A 364 -6.71 23.09 4.59
CA ALA A 364 -7.91 22.26 4.45
C ALA A 364 -8.45 21.84 5.83
N LYS A 365 -9.74 22.11 6.04
CA LYS A 365 -10.53 21.73 7.22
C LYS A 365 -11.91 21.35 6.74
N PHE A 366 -12.54 20.38 7.40
CA PHE A 366 -13.91 20.00 7.07
C PHE A 366 -14.59 19.37 8.29
N SER A 367 -15.72 19.91 8.73
CA SER A 367 -16.52 19.35 9.82
C SER A 367 -18.01 19.46 9.53
N MET A 368 -18.81 18.61 10.18
CA MET A 368 -20.28 18.73 10.15
C MET A 368 -20.81 19.09 11.52
N ILE A 369 -21.73 20.05 11.55
CA ILE A 369 -22.30 20.63 12.77
C ILE A 369 -23.76 20.18 12.90
N PRO A 370 -24.09 19.34 13.89
CA PRO A 370 -25.40 18.69 13.96
C PRO A 370 -26.59 19.62 14.18
N THR A 371 -26.41 20.73 14.89
CA THR A 371 -27.52 21.62 15.25
C THR A 371 -27.48 22.92 14.45
N HIS A 372 -28.64 23.36 13.98
CA HIS A 372 -28.77 24.59 13.21
C HIS A 372 -28.23 25.82 13.97
N GLN A 373 -28.51 25.94 15.27
CA GLN A 373 -28.04 27.06 16.10
C GLN A 373 -26.52 27.08 16.21
N SER A 374 -25.89 25.95 16.52
CA SER A 374 -24.42 25.87 16.61
C SER A 374 -23.77 26.13 15.27
N PHE A 375 -24.38 25.67 14.17
CA PHE A 375 -23.91 25.95 12.82
C PHE A 375 -23.91 27.45 12.52
N GLN A 376 -25.01 28.17 12.78
CA GLN A 376 -25.07 29.62 12.52
C GLN A 376 -24.05 30.41 13.35
N ILE A 377 -23.84 30.05 14.62
CA ILE A 377 -22.84 30.70 15.49
C ILE A 377 -21.43 30.48 14.94
N GLN A 378 -21.07 29.23 14.63
CA GLN A 378 -19.74 28.91 14.11
C GLN A 378 -19.51 29.50 12.72
N TRP A 379 -20.53 29.52 11.85
CA TRP A 379 -20.49 30.21 10.56
C TRP A 379 -20.21 31.70 10.74
N PHE A 380 -20.92 32.36 11.65
CA PHE A 380 -20.70 33.77 11.95
C PHE A 380 -19.26 34.05 12.40
N LEU A 381 -18.76 33.26 13.36
CA LEU A 381 -17.40 33.44 13.90
C LEU A 381 -16.30 33.13 12.89
N THR A 382 -16.49 32.13 12.04
CA THR A 382 -15.44 31.64 11.12
C THR A 382 -15.42 32.42 9.81
N TYR A 383 -16.58 32.80 9.29
CA TYR A 383 -16.72 33.42 7.96
C TYR A 383 -17.20 34.87 8.03
N ALA A 384 -18.39 35.11 8.59
CA ALA A 384 -19.06 36.40 8.46
C ALA A 384 -18.31 37.52 9.20
N LEU A 385 -17.96 37.29 10.47
CA LEU A 385 -17.30 38.29 11.32
C LEU A 385 -15.91 38.70 10.78
N PRO A 386 -14.97 37.78 10.47
CA PRO A 386 -13.68 38.17 9.92
C PRO A 386 -13.80 38.91 8.59
N SER A 387 -14.72 38.48 7.71
CA SER A 387 -14.92 39.13 6.42
C SER A 387 -15.48 40.55 6.56
N SER A 388 -16.46 40.76 7.46
CA SER A 388 -17.05 42.07 7.73
C SER A 388 -16.06 43.02 8.41
N VAL A 389 -15.26 42.51 9.37
CA VAL A 389 -14.20 43.30 10.02
C VAL A 389 -13.15 43.72 8.99
N TYR A 390 -12.67 42.79 8.16
CA TYR A 390 -11.65 43.10 7.16
C TYR A 390 -12.15 44.09 6.10
N SER A 391 -13.38 43.94 5.63
CA SER A 391 -14.01 44.90 4.71
C SER A 391 -14.11 46.30 5.31
N THR A 392 -14.50 46.39 6.58
CA THR A 392 -14.60 47.68 7.29
C THR A 392 -13.22 48.35 7.43
N VAL A 393 -12.21 47.59 7.86
CA VAL A 393 -10.84 48.09 8.03
C VAL A 393 -10.23 48.49 6.68
N ALA A 394 -10.44 47.70 5.64
CA ALA A 394 -9.94 47.98 4.29
C ALA A 394 -10.57 49.24 3.68
N ASN A 395 -11.87 49.43 3.86
CA ASN A 395 -12.55 50.64 3.40
C ASN A 395 -12.10 51.88 4.18
N LYS A 396 -11.88 51.75 5.49
CA LYS A 396 -11.36 52.84 6.33
C LYS A 396 -9.89 53.18 6.04
N SER A 397 -9.07 52.21 5.66
CA SER A 397 -7.67 52.45 5.34
C SER A 397 -7.47 53.09 3.96
N GLY A 398 -8.47 53.03 3.08
CA GLY A 398 -8.42 53.58 1.73
C GLY A 398 -7.43 52.89 0.78
N HIS A 399 -6.74 51.82 1.24
CA HIS A 399 -5.69 51.19 0.46
C HIS A 399 -6.28 50.26 -0.62
N PRO A 400 -6.05 50.52 -1.92
CA PRO A 400 -6.74 49.82 -3.01
C PRO A 400 -6.50 48.30 -3.01
N GLY A 401 -5.29 47.86 -2.61
CA GLY A 401 -4.99 46.43 -2.47
C GLY A 401 -5.79 45.72 -1.37
N HIS A 402 -6.04 46.40 -0.25
CA HIS A 402 -6.80 45.83 0.87
C HIS A 402 -8.29 45.77 0.55
N ILE A 403 -8.83 46.80 -0.10
CA ILE A 403 -10.23 46.82 -0.57
C ILE A 403 -10.47 45.66 -1.55
N LYS A 404 -9.55 45.45 -2.51
CA LYS A 404 -9.62 44.33 -3.45
C LYS A 404 -9.57 42.97 -2.75
N ASN A 405 -8.70 42.79 -1.77
CA ASN A 405 -8.58 41.53 -1.03
C ASN A 405 -9.80 41.27 -0.12
N ALA A 406 -10.37 42.31 0.49
CA ALA A 406 -11.59 42.19 1.27
C ALA A 406 -12.80 41.81 0.40
N ALA A 407 -12.92 42.40 -0.80
CA ALA A 407 -13.95 42.01 -1.77
C ALA A 407 -13.79 40.55 -2.22
N LYS A 408 -12.56 40.08 -2.46
CA LYS A 408 -12.29 38.67 -2.76
C LYS A 408 -12.68 37.74 -1.60
N LEU A 409 -12.34 38.09 -0.37
CA LEU A 409 -12.70 37.30 0.81
C LEU A 409 -14.22 37.21 0.97
N TRP A 410 -14.94 38.32 0.75
CA TRP A 410 -16.40 38.34 0.76
C TRP A 410 -16.99 37.42 -0.33
N GLN A 411 -16.47 37.47 -1.56
CA GLN A 411 -16.88 36.58 -2.64
C GLN A 411 -16.65 35.10 -2.30
N LEU A 412 -15.54 34.76 -1.63
CA LEU A 412 -15.25 33.39 -1.19
C LEU A 412 -16.25 32.94 -0.10
N THR A 413 -16.54 33.79 0.87
CA THR A 413 -17.56 33.53 1.91
C THR A 413 -18.93 33.28 1.30
N TRP A 414 -19.32 34.10 0.32
CA TRP A 414 -20.60 33.95 -0.37
C TRP A 414 -20.67 32.64 -1.16
N ARG A 415 -19.60 32.28 -1.91
CA ARG A 415 -19.52 31.00 -2.62
C ARG A 415 -19.62 29.80 -1.67
N ALA A 416 -18.94 29.85 -0.52
CA ALA A 416 -19.05 28.82 0.51
C ALA A 416 -20.49 28.72 1.04
N ARG A 417 -21.18 29.85 1.25
CA ARG A 417 -22.58 29.84 1.72
C ARG A 417 -23.52 29.22 0.70
N ASN A 418 -23.35 29.54 -0.58
CA ASN A 418 -24.19 28.96 -1.62
C ASN A 418 -24.04 27.44 -1.70
N LEU A 419 -22.81 26.93 -1.57
CA LEU A 419 -22.59 25.48 -1.48
C LEU A 419 -23.28 24.89 -0.25
N VAL A 420 -23.22 25.55 0.90
CA VAL A 420 -23.95 25.09 2.10
C VAL A 420 -25.45 24.97 1.83
N GLU A 421 -26.09 26.02 1.33
CA GLU A 421 -27.55 26.03 1.10
C GLU A 421 -27.96 24.99 0.05
N LEU A 422 -27.15 24.81 -1.00
CA LEU A 422 -27.38 23.83 -2.06
C LEU A 422 -27.42 22.38 -1.53
N PHE A 423 -26.53 22.06 -0.59
CA PHE A 423 -26.39 20.70 -0.05
C PHE A 423 -27.14 20.47 1.26
N LYS A 424 -27.61 21.52 1.92
CA LYS A 424 -28.30 21.46 3.21
C LYS A 424 -29.44 20.41 3.24
N PRO A 425 -30.32 20.28 2.24
CA PRO A 425 -31.36 19.24 2.26
C PRO A 425 -30.80 17.82 2.32
N PHE A 426 -29.64 17.58 1.71
CA PHE A 426 -28.98 16.27 1.62
C PHE A 426 -28.07 15.95 2.81
N THR A 427 -27.67 16.97 3.57
CA THR A 427 -26.83 16.79 4.76
C THR A 427 -27.63 16.79 6.06
N GLU A 428 -28.75 17.51 6.11
CA GLU A 428 -29.65 17.55 7.28
C GLU A 428 -30.67 16.39 7.29
N ASN A 429 -31.04 15.86 6.13
CA ASN A 429 -31.95 14.72 6.02
C ASN A 429 -31.21 13.45 5.58
N GLN A 430 -31.79 12.29 5.89
CA GLN A 430 -31.27 10.99 5.48
C GLN A 430 -32.39 10.17 4.83
N TRP A 431 -32.13 9.68 3.62
CA TRP A 431 -32.99 8.71 2.93
C TRP A 431 -32.23 7.38 2.75
N ILE A 432 -32.99 6.29 2.75
CA ILE A 432 -32.53 4.92 2.54
C ILE A 432 -33.24 4.41 1.29
N PHE A 433 -32.52 4.33 0.18
CA PHE A 433 -33.04 3.81 -1.08
C PHE A 433 -32.85 2.30 -1.13
N VAL A 434 -33.96 1.58 -1.06
CA VAL A 434 -33.97 0.11 -1.10
C VAL A 434 -33.57 -0.34 -2.51
N ALA A 435 -32.56 -1.19 -2.63
CA ALA A 435 -31.99 -1.64 -3.91
C ALA A 435 -32.36 -3.11 -4.23
N ASP A 436 -33.66 -3.39 -4.37
CA ASP A 436 -34.18 -4.74 -4.62
C ASP A 436 -33.88 -5.24 -6.04
N ALA A 437 -33.92 -4.38 -7.05
CA ALA A 437 -33.61 -4.70 -8.43
C ALA A 437 -32.14 -5.12 -8.57
N ALA A 438 -31.23 -4.40 -7.91
CA ALA A 438 -29.82 -4.77 -7.85
C ALA A 438 -29.64 -6.20 -7.30
N GLU A 439 -30.24 -6.51 -6.14
CA GLU A 439 -30.06 -7.81 -5.47
C GLU A 439 -30.79 -8.98 -6.17
N LYS A 440 -32.02 -8.76 -6.64
CA LYS A 440 -32.90 -9.84 -7.15
C LYS A 440 -32.84 -10.01 -8.66
N THR A 441 -32.65 -8.90 -9.39
CA THR A 441 -32.82 -8.87 -10.85
C THR A 441 -31.50 -8.75 -11.59
N LEU A 442 -30.60 -7.87 -11.14
CA LEU A 442 -29.34 -7.60 -11.85
C LEU A 442 -28.21 -8.54 -11.44
N LYS A 443 -28.13 -8.90 -10.16
CA LYS A 443 -27.09 -9.79 -9.60
C LYS A 443 -26.89 -11.11 -10.39
N PRO A 444 -27.95 -11.79 -10.88
CA PRO A 444 -27.79 -13.00 -11.70
C PRO A 444 -27.05 -12.78 -13.04
N TYR A 445 -27.05 -11.55 -13.57
CA TYR A 445 -26.37 -11.20 -14.82
C TYR A 445 -24.98 -10.58 -14.60
N ALA A 446 -24.58 -10.33 -13.35
CA ALA A 446 -23.30 -9.73 -13.03
C ALA A 446 -22.15 -10.69 -13.39
N THR A 447 -21.07 -10.14 -13.93
CA THR A 447 -19.86 -10.87 -14.29
C THR A 447 -18.63 -10.21 -13.68
N GLU A 448 -17.44 -10.78 -13.90
CA GLU A 448 -16.17 -10.16 -13.52
C GLU A 448 -16.02 -8.77 -14.15
N ASP A 449 -16.38 -8.62 -15.43
CA ASP A 449 -16.34 -7.33 -16.13
C ASP A 449 -17.51 -6.41 -15.77
N PHE A 450 -18.69 -6.94 -15.46
CA PHE A 450 -19.90 -6.16 -15.17
C PHE A 450 -20.40 -6.44 -13.76
N TRP A 451 -19.67 -5.93 -12.78
CA TRP A 451 -19.96 -6.06 -11.36
C TRP A 451 -20.85 -4.92 -10.84
N ILE A 452 -21.64 -5.19 -9.79
CA ILE A 452 -22.54 -4.21 -9.14
C ILE A 452 -22.54 -4.29 -7.61
N ASP A 453 -21.70 -5.15 -7.02
CA ASP A 453 -21.62 -5.30 -5.58
C ASP A 453 -20.82 -4.14 -4.94
N SER A 454 -21.45 -3.43 -4.01
CA SER A 454 -20.84 -2.30 -3.30
C SER A 454 -20.13 -2.70 -2.01
N HIS A 455 -20.26 -3.95 -1.53
CA HIS A 455 -19.70 -4.39 -0.24
C HIS A 455 -18.18 -4.33 -0.18
N GLU A 456 -17.53 -4.54 -1.32
CA GLU A 456 -16.09 -4.50 -1.47
C GLU A 456 -15.50 -3.07 -1.44
N ILE A 457 -16.34 -2.03 -1.47
CA ILE A 457 -15.87 -0.64 -1.49
C ILE A 457 -15.22 -0.30 -0.14
N ALA A 458 -13.90 -0.20 -0.14
CA ALA A 458 -13.16 0.43 0.95
C ALA A 458 -13.32 1.96 0.85
N TRP A 459 -14.33 2.49 1.55
CA TRP A 459 -14.74 3.89 1.47
C TRP A 459 -13.62 4.89 1.73
N GLU A 460 -12.69 4.57 2.63
CA GLU A 460 -11.55 5.43 2.90
C GLU A 460 -10.64 5.57 1.68
N ARG A 461 -10.36 4.45 0.99
CA ARG A 461 -9.58 4.46 -0.26
C ARG A 461 -10.34 5.17 -1.37
N TYR A 462 -11.64 4.92 -1.49
CA TYR A 462 -12.48 5.58 -2.49
C TYR A 462 -12.45 7.11 -2.33
N VAL A 463 -12.63 7.63 -1.11
CA VAL A 463 -12.60 9.08 -0.84
C VAL A 463 -11.22 9.67 -1.15
N VAL A 464 -10.13 8.99 -0.77
CA VAL A 464 -8.77 9.45 -1.10
C VAL A 464 -8.54 9.45 -2.61
N ASN A 465 -8.92 8.39 -3.32
CA ASN A 465 -8.82 8.32 -4.78
C ASN A 465 -9.65 9.41 -5.45
N TYR A 466 -10.83 9.72 -4.91
CA TYR A 466 -11.64 10.83 -5.38
C TYR A 466 -10.90 12.16 -5.19
N CYS A 467 -10.27 12.42 -4.03
CA CYS A 467 -9.45 13.61 -3.84
C CYS A 467 -8.24 13.69 -4.80
N VAL A 468 -7.57 12.56 -5.06
CA VAL A 468 -6.50 12.45 -6.07
C VAL A 468 -7.04 12.81 -7.45
N GLY A 469 -8.20 12.26 -7.82
CA GLY A 469 -8.89 12.56 -9.07
C GLY A 469 -9.26 14.02 -9.23
N LEU A 470 -9.80 14.65 -8.18
CA LEU A 470 -10.08 16.08 -8.19
C LEU A 470 -8.80 16.90 -8.42
N LYS A 471 -7.68 16.51 -7.80
CA LYS A 471 -6.39 17.19 -8.00
C LYS A 471 -5.82 16.97 -9.41
N LYS A 472 -5.82 15.73 -9.90
CA LYS A 472 -5.29 15.34 -11.21
C LYS A 472 -6.12 15.89 -12.38
N TYR A 473 -7.43 15.68 -12.34
CA TYR A 473 -8.31 15.97 -13.48
C TYR A 473 -8.94 17.36 -13.39
N MET A 474 -9.28 17.87 -12.20
CA MET A 474 -9.95 19.18 -12.05
C MET A 474 -9.00 20.33 -11.77
N LEU A 475 -7.90 20.08 -11.05
CA LEU A 475 -6.86 21.10 -10.83
C LEU A 475 -5.71 21.00 -11.83
N HIS A 476 -5.64 19.93 -12.62
CA HIS A 476 -4.57 19.66 -13.57
C HIS A 476 -3.17 19.66 -12.92
N GLU A 477 -3.08 19.15 -11.69
CA GLU A 477 -1.82 19.03 -10.95
C GLU A 477 -1.26 17.62 -11.07
N ASP A 478 0.07 17.49 -11.10
CA ASP A 478 0.74 16.19 -11.14
C ASP A 478 0.61 15.48 -9.78
N VAL A 479 0.01 14.29 -9.81
CA VAL A 479 -0.16 13.41 -8.65
C VAL A 479 0.44 12.05 -9.00
N ILE A 480 1.11 11.39 -8.06
CA ILE A 480 1.55 10.00 -8.29
C ILE A 480 0.31 9.13 -8.43
N ASP A 481 0.18 8.49 -9.58
CA ASP A 481 -0.97 7.65 -9.90
C ASP A 481 -1.10 6.48 -8.92
N VAL A 482 -2.34 6.24 -8.51
CA VAL A 482 -2.70 5.17 -7.58
C VAL A 482 -2.70 3.81 -8.29
N ASP A 483 -2.91 3.77 -9.61
CA ASP A 483 -2.70 2.59 -10.45
C ASP A 483 -1.70 2.94 -11.55
N ILE A 484 -0.62 2.17 -11.62
CA ILE A 484 0.40 2.26 -12.68
C ILE A 484 0.16 1.06 -13.59
N GLU A 485 0.10 1.28 -14.90
CA GLU A 485 0.01 0.19 -15.89
C GLU A 485 1.06 -0.90 -15.61
N GLY A 486 0.60 -2.16 -15.55
CA GLY A 486 1.45 -3.32 -15.24
C GLY A 486 1.68 -3.58 -13.74
N VAL A 487 1.18 -2.73 -12.83
CA VAL A 487 1.31 -2.91 -11.38
C VAL A 487 -0.05 -3.27 -10.79
N ASN A 488 -0.26 -4.55 -10.48
CA ASN A 488 -1.49 -5.06 -9.86
C ASN A 488 -1.54 -4.61 -8.37
N GLN A 489 -1.91 -3.36 -8.10
CA GLN A 489 -1.99 -2.78 -6.75
C GLN A 489 -3.20 -3.26 -5.94
N THR A 490 -4.01 -4.16 -6.50
CA THR A 490 -5.15 -4.85 -5.87
C THR A 490 -4.77 -5.57 -4.57
N LYS A 491 -3.47 -5.83 -4.32
CA LYS A 491 -2.95 -6.45 -3.07
C LYS A 491 -2.26 -5.48 -2.09
N LEU A 492 -2.31 -4.16 -2.29
CA LEU A 492 -2.18 -3.23 -1.16
C LEU A 492 -3.51 -3.23 -0.40
N ALA A 493 -3.69 -4.37 0.29
CA ALA A 493 -4.70 -4.66 1.29
C ALA A 493 -4.97 -3.42 2.13
N LEU A 494 -6.26 -3.12 2.35
CA LEU A 494 -6.94 -2.98 3.66
C LEU A 494 -6.10 -2.52 4.87
N SER A 495 -4.99 -1.82 4.69
CA SER A 495 -4.09 -1.38 5.74
C SER A 495 -4.55 -0.02 6.17
N THR A 496 -5.68 -0.07 6.84
CA THR A 496 -6.22 1.10 7.46
C THR A 496 -5.18 1.63 8.45
N GLY A 497 -4.90 2.93 8.41
CA GLY A 497 -4.13 3.60 9.46
C GLY A 497 -4.81 3.56 10.84
N ARG A 498 -5.81 2.68 11.04
CA ARG A 498 -6.76 2.60 12.15
C ARG A 498 -6.12 2.29 13.49
N ILE A 499 -4.88 1.78 13.54
CA ILE A 499 -4.27 1.42 14.83
C ILE A 499 -3.97 2.66 15.69
N LEU A 500 -3.56 3.77 15.07
CA LEU A 500 -3.19 5.00 15.79
C LEU A 500 -4.32 6.03 15.80
N GLU A 501 -5.21 5.98 14.81
CA GLU A 501 -6.34 6.89 14.71
C GLU A 501 -7.55 6.37 15.50
N TRP A 502 -8.44 7.29 15.86
CA TRP A 502 -9.66 6.95 16.59
C TRP A 502 -10.67 6.40 15.59
N ASP A 503 -11.13 5.18 15.82
CA ASP A 503 -12.14 4.51 15.00
C ASP A 503 -13.55 4.75 15.59
N PRO A 504 -14.40 5.58 14.95
CA PRO A 504 -15.78 5.82 15.39
C PRO A 504 -16.74 4.62 15.18
N ASP A 505 -16.37 3.58 14.44
CA ASP A 505 -17.21 2.42 14.09
C ASP A 505 -17.03 1.31 15.11
N HIS A 506 -15.82 1.19 15.68
CA HIS A 506 -15.47 0.13 16.60
C HIS A 506 -16.01 0.34 18.02
N HIS A 507 -16.31 1.57 18.44
CA HIS A 507 -16.81 1.85 19.79
C HIS A 507 -18.07 2.72 19.75
N ALA A 508 -19.23 2.07 19.89
CA ALA A 508 -20.54 2.72 19.82
C ALA A 508 -20.80 3.78 20.90
N ILE A 509 -19.91 3.97 21.89
CA ILE A 509 -19.94 5.10 22.83
C ILE A 509 -18.49 5.43 23.23
N SER A 510 -18.00 6.66 23.00
CA SER A 510 -16.79 7.13 23.69
C SER A 510 -16.74 8.66 23.84
N PHE A 511 -16.32 9.10 25.03
CA PHE A 511 -16.06 10.49 25.38
C PHE A 511 -14.83 11.03 24.62
N PRO A 512 -14.86 12.26 24.07
CA PRO A 512 -13.68 12.87 23.48
C PRO A 512 -12.58 13.07 24.53
N GLY A 513 -11.37 12.56 24.29
CA GLY A 513 -10.18 12.86 25.10
C GLY A 513 -9.56 11.69 25.88
N LEU A 514 -8.91 12.00 27.02
CA LEU A 514 -7.99 11.17 27.81
C LEU A 514 -8.52 9.76 28.18
N LEU A 515 -9.84 9.60 28.23
CA LEU A 515 -10.51 8.35 28.61
C LEU A 515 -10.79 7.41 27.43
N SER A 516 -10.67 7.86 26.19
CA SER A 516 -10.88 7.02 24.99
C SER A 516 -9.87 5.89 24.87
N ASP A 517 -8.60 6.15 25.18
CA ASP A 517 -7.54 5.13 25.19
C ASP A 517 -7.77 4.07 26.29
N VAL A 518 -8.29 4.52 27.44
CA VAL A 518 -8.62 3.63 28.56
C VAL A 518 -9.84 2.79 28.19
N ALA A 519 -10.88 3.39 27.61
CA ALA A 519 -12.04 2.66 27.13
C ALA A 519 -11.65 1.60 26.08
N TRP A 520 -10.83 1.96 25.09
CA TRP A 520 -10.28 1.04 24.08
C TRP A 520 -9.55 -0.13 24.74
N ALA A 521 -8.52 0.13 25.55
CA ALA A 521 -7.72 -0.93 26.16
C ALA A 521 -8.52 -1.87 27.08
N TYR A 522 -9.61 -1.40 27.69
CA TYR A 522 -10.45 -2.20 28.59
C TYR A 522 -11.64 -2.88 27.90
N THR A 523 -11.95 -2.52 26.65
CA THR A 523 -12.97 -3.15 25.78
C THR A 523 -12.36 -4.12 24.79
N SER A 524 -11.20 -3.79 24.21
CA SER A 524 -10.39 -4.71 23.41
C SER A 524 -10.12 -6.00 24.19
N SER A 525 -10.19 -7.13 23.49
CA SER A 525 -10.01 -8.50 23.99
C SER A 525 -11.13 -9.06 24.89
N ARG A 526 -12.31 -8.43 25.05
CA ARG A 526 -13.43 -9.06 25.79
C ARG A 526 -14.24 -10.00 24.90
N LYS A 527 -14.85 -11.02 25.53
CA LYS A 527 -15.87 -11.86 24.91
C LYS A 527 -17.09 -10.97 24.60
N PRO A 528 -17.64 -11.00 23.38
CA PRO A 528 -18.78 -10.14 23.04
C PRO A 528 -19.97 -10.42 23.97
N GLY A 529 -20.58 -9.37 24.51
CA GLY A 529 -21.74 -9.48 25.40
C GLY A 529 -21.79 -8.39 26.49
N TYR A 530 -22.98 -7.83 26.67
CA TYR A 530 -23.33 -6.75 27.61
C TYR A 530 -22.54 -6.75 28.93
N THR A 531 -21.91 -5.61 29.25
CA THR A 531 -21.33 -5.42 30.58
C THR A 531 -22.43 -5.10 31.60
N LYS A 532 -22.53 -5.90 32.68
CA LYS A 532 -23.23 -5.48 33.90
C LYS A 532 -22.45 -4.31 34.50
N SER A 533 -23.13 -3.17 34.70
CA SER A 533 -22.55 -1.93 35.22
C SER A 533 -21.83 -2.14 36.55
N GLY A 534 -20.52 -1.86 36.60
CA GLY A 534 -19.81 -1.63 37.86
C GLY A 534 -20.26 -0.33 38.54
N LEU A 535 -19.86 -0.13 39.80
CA LEU A 535 -20.27 0.99 40.66
C LEU A 535 -20.11 2.37 39.99
N LEU A 536 -19.01 2.58 39.24
CA LEU A 536 -18.75 3.82 38.49
C LEU A 536 -19.78 4.10 37.37
N GLY A 537 -20.31 3.05 36.71
CA GLY A 537 -21.29 3.19 35.64
C GLY A 537 -22.68 3.56 36.14
N ARG A 538 -23.04 3.15 37.38
CA ARG A 538 -24.29 3.54 38.04
C ARG A 538 -24.27 4.98 38.54
N VAL A 539 -23.11 5.46 39.02
CA VAL A 539 -22.97 6.84 39.52
C VAL A 539 -22.97 7.87 38.38
N MET A 540 -22.46 7.51 37.20
CA MET A 540 -22.34 8.42 36.05
C MET A 540 -23.53 8.38 35.07
N GLY A 541 -24.59 7.63 35.36
CA GLY A 541 -25.78 7.55 34.50
C GLY A 541 -25.55 6.88 33.13
N ILE A 542 -24.50 6.06 32.97
CA ILE A 542 -24.14 5.41 31.70
C ILE A 542 -24.75 4.01 31.67
N THR A 543 -25.97 3.89 31.15
CA THR A 543 -26.63 2.60 30.93
C THR A 543 -26.22 2.00 29.57
N GLY A 544 -25.70 0.76 29.59
CA GLY A 544 -25.68 -0.15 28.45
C GLY A 544 -24.65 0.15 27.36
N TRP A 545 -23.49 -0.51 27.43
CA TRP A 545 -22.54 -0.56 26.32
C TRP A 545 -23.01 -1.62 25.32
N LYS A 546 -23.33 -1.24 24.09
CA LYS A 546 -23.58 -2.16 22.97
C LYS A 546 -22.37 -2.09 22.04
N GLU A 547 -21.59 -3.16 21.92
CA GLU A 547 -20.46 -3.23 20.98
C GLU A 547 -20.98 -3.20 19.53
N GLY A 548 -20.24 -2.59 18.60
CA GLY A 548 -20.63 -2.54 17.18
C GLY A 548 -20.57 -3.93 16.52
N MET A 549 -21.39 -4.17 15.50
CA MET A 549 -21.53 -5.49 14.84
C MET A 549 -20.21 -6.07 14.29
N ASN A 550 -19.25 -5.23 13.89
CA ASN A 550 -17.92 -5.67 13.41
C ASN A 550 -17.02 -6.22 14.53
N HIS A 551 -17.33 -5.90 15.78
CA HIS A 551 -16.57 -6.32 16.98
C HIS A 551 -16.92 -7.76 17.42
N GLU A 552 -18.13 -8.24 17.09
CA GLU A 552 -18.56 -9.62 17.32
C GLU A 552 -17.95 -10.60 16.30
N ALA A 553 -17.77 -10.18 15.05
CA ALA A 553 -17.25 -11.02 13.97
C ALA A 553 -15.72 -11.26 14.01
N SER A 554 -14.97 -10.48 14.79
CA SER A 554 -13.49 -10.47 14.78
C SER A 554 -12.82 -11.15 15.99
N HIS A 555 -13.59 -11.65 16.97
CA HIS A 555 -13.03 -12.22 18.19
C HIS A 555 -12.53 -13.66 18.02
N VAL A 556 -11.25 -13.91 18.29
CA VAL A 556 -10.66 -15.27 18.33
C VAL A 556 -10.65 -15.80 19.77
N PRO A 557 -11.24 -16.99 20.05
CA PRO A 557 -11.19 -17.61 21.36
C PRO A 557 -9.76 -17.87 21.83
N ARG A 558 -9.49 -17.60 23.11
CA ARG A 558 -8.17 -17.80 23.70
C ARG A 558 -7.91 -19.28 24.00
N PRO A 559 -6.69 -19.80 23.74
CA PRO A 559 -6.30 -21.13 24.20
C PRO A 559 -6.33 -21.21 25.74
N HIS A 560 -6.58 -22.42 26.26
CA HIS A 560 -6.54 -22.67 27.70
C HIS A 560 -5.10 -22.52 28.22
N VAL A 561 -4.90 -21.72 29.28
CA VAL A 561 -3.61 -21.57 29.95
C VAL A 561 -3.65 -22.40 31.24
N GLU A 562 -2.79 -23.41 31.36
CA GLU A 562 -2.67 -24.21 32.58
C GLU A 562 -2.15 -23.39 33.77
N SER A 563 -2.37 -23.89 34.99
CA SER A 563 -1.75 -23.31 36.17
C SER A 563 -0.23 -23.40 36.07
N VAL A 564 0.48 -22.49 36.75
CA VAL A 564 1.96 -22.51 36.80
C VAL A 564 2.50 -23.86 37.26
N GLY A 565 1.79 -24.55 38.17
CA GLY A 565 2.13 -25.90 38.60
C GLY A 565 1.94 -26.96 37.51
N GLY A 566 0.84 -26.89 36.75
CA GLY A 566 0.57 -27.82 35.63
C GLY A 566 1.60 -27.68 34.50
N LEU A 567 1.94 -26.44 34.14
CA LEU A 567 3.02 -26.15 33.19
C LEU A 567 4.36 -26.69 33.67
N ARG A 568 4.70 -26.45 34.94
CA ARG A 568 5.96 -26.94 35.53
C ARG A 568 6.06 -28.45 35.45
N ASN A 569 4.99 -29.16 35.81
CA ASN A 569 4.97 -30.61 35.76
C ASN A 569 5.07 -31.12 34.31
N SER A 570 4.30 -30.56 33.38
CA SER A 570 4.32 -30.97 31.97
C SER A 570 5.71 -30.86 31.31
N VAL A 571 6.50 -29.85 31.69
CA VAL A 571 7.84 -29.64 31.12
C VAL A 571 8.90 -30.50 31.82
N LEU A 572 8.90 -30.53 33.16
CA LEU A 572 9.93 -31.25 33.93
C LEU A 572 9.78 -32.78 33.83
N GLU A 573 8.55 -33.28 33.62
CA GLU A 573 8.28 -34.71 33.42
C GLU A 573 8.47 -35.18 31.97
N SER A 574 8.87 -34.28 31.06
CA SER A 574 9.12 -34.68 29.68
C SER A 574 10.36 -35.59 29.59
N GLU A 575 10.29 -36.62 28.73
CA GLU A 575 11.36 -37.61 28.57
C GLU A 575 12.73 -36.97 28.31
N VAL A 576 12.77 -35.93 27.46
CA VAL A 576 14.02 -35.21 27.11
C VAL A 576 14.63 -34.50 28.33
N VAL A 577 13.79 -33.95 29.22
CA VAL A 577 14.27 -33.28 30.45
C VAL A 577 14.70 -34.31 31.48
N ARG A 578 13.92 -35.39 31.66
CA ARG A 578 14.27 -36.51 32.55
C ARG A 578 15.62 -37.13 32.19
N ALA A 579 15.83 -37.45 30.91
CA ALA A 579 17.11 -37.97 30.42
C ALA A 579 18.28 -37.00 30.67
N ALA A 580 18.10 -35.70 30.41
CA ALA A 580 19.15 -34.70 30.63
C ALA A 580 19.46 -34.48 32.12
N ILE A 581 18.48 -34.67 33.01
CA ILE A 581 18.67 -34.64 34.47
C ILE A 581 19.54 -35.83 34.89
N GLU A 582 19.19 -37.04 34.46
CA GLU A 582 19.93 -38.27 34.77
C GLU A 582 21.38 -38.20 34.25
N GLU A 583 21.56 -37.81 32.99
CA GLU A 583 22.89 -37.69 32.36
C GLU A 583 23.78 -36.71 33.11
N ARG A 584 23.24 -35.54 33.49
CA ARG A 584 24.00 -34.52 34.23
C ARG A 584 24.32 -34.98 35.66
N ALA A 585 23.38 -35.66 36.33
CA ALA A 585 23.58 -36.22 37.66
C ALA A 585 24.73 -37.24 37.65
N VAL A 586 24.75 -38.15 36.68
CA VAL A 586 25.84 -39.13 36.49
C VAL A 586 27.15 -38.45 36.14
N ALA A 587 27.16 -37.54 35.15
CA ALA A 587 28.38 -36.90 34.67
C ALA A 587 29.09 -36.03 35.73
N HIS A 588 28.35 -35.46 36.68
CA HIS A 588 28.88 -34.55 37.70
C HIS A 588 28.85 -35.13 39.12
N GLY A 589 28.39 -36.37 39.31
CA GLY A 589 28.25 -37.00 40.63
C GLY A 589 27.30 -36.25 41.56
N MET A 590 26.22 -35.68 41.02
CA MET A 590 25.23 -34.89 41.75
C MET A 590 23.99 -35.72 42.08
N ASP A 591 23.29 -35.37 43.15
CA ASP A 591 21.99 -35.97 43.46
C ASP A 591 20.93 -35.54 42.44
N ILE A 592 20.01 -36.45 42.08
CA ILE A 592 18.98 -36.18 41.07
C ILE A 592 18.07 -35.03 41.51
N GLU A 593 17.72 -34.93 42.80
CA GLU A 593 16.86 -33.85 43.29
C GLU A 593 17.53 -32.47 43.16
N ASP A 594 18.85 -32.40 43.29
CA ASP A 594 19.61 -31.17 43.08
C ASP A 594 19.55 -30.71 41.62
N VAL A 595 19.68 -31.65 40.68
CA VAL A 595 19.60 -31.37 39.24
C VAL A 595 18.17 -31.04 38.83
N GLU A 596 17.16 -31.69 39.40
CA GLU A 596 15.75 -31.32 39.23
C GLU A 596 15.47 -29.89 39.71
N ARG A 597 16.00 -29.50 40.88
CA ARG A 597 15.90 -28.12 41.38
C ARG A 597 16.56 -27.11 40.44
N GLN A 598 17.68 -27.48 39.80
CA GLN A 598 18.29 -26.67 38.75
C GLN A 598 17.39 -26.53 37.52
N ALA A 599 16.81 -27.63 37.03
CA ALA A 599 15.88 -27.62 35.90
C ALA A 599 14.64 -26.76 36.19
N ALA A 600 14.07 -26.86 37.38
CA ALA A 600 12.94 -26.04 37.83
C ALA A 600 13.32 -24.55 37.92
N SER A 601 14.53 -24.23 38.38
CA SER A 601 15.05 -22.86 38.42
C SER A 601 15.21 -22.28 37.00
N ILE A 602 15.77 -23.05 36.07
CA ILE A 602 15.87 -22.70 34.65
C ILE A 602 14.48 -22.39 34.09
N LEU A 603 13.51 -23.29 34.28
CA LEU A 603 12.15 -23.11 33.78
C LEU A 603 11.46 -21.88 34.39
N SER A 604 11.61 -21.66 35.71
CA SER A 604 11.01 -20.49 36.38
C SER A 604 11.58 -19.16 35.86
N THR A 605 12.86 -19.14 35.50
CA THR A 605 13.53 -17.97 34.93
C THR A 605 13.09 -17.74 33.49
N MET A 606 12.92 -18.82 32.72
CA MET A 606 12.52 -18.78 31.31
C MET A 606 11.03 -18.45 31.11
N ALA A 607 10.13 -19.14 31.80
CA ALA A 607 8.71 -19.20 31.46
C ALA A 607 7.97 -17.85 31.56
N ALA A 608 7.07 -17.61 30.61
CA ALA A 608 6.16 -16.46 30.61
C ALA A 608 5.05 -16.63 31.68
N GLN A 609 4.48 -15.51 32.14
CA GLN A 609 3.38 -15.49 33.12
C GLN A 609 2.25 -14.63 32.59
N LEU A 610 1.66 -15.05 31.46
CA LEU A 610 0.68 -14.26 30.73
C LEU A 610 -0.52 -13.86 31.62
N ASP A 611 -0.70 -12.56 31.83
CA ASP A 611 -1.80 -11.96 32.57
C ASP A 611 -2.44 -10.87 31.71
N TYR A 612 -3.70 -11.09 31.30
CA TYR A 612 -4.40 -10.13 30.46
C TYR A 612 -4.70 -8.78 31.14
N LYS A 613 -4.62 -8.68 32.47
CA LYS A 613 -4.63 -7.36 33.13
C LYS A 613 -3.34 -6.59 32.83
N ALA A 614 -2.20 -7.28 32.80
CA ALA A 614 -0.93 -6.72 32.38
C ALA A 614 -0.94 -6.38 30.88
N VAL A 615 -1.43 -7.29 30.01
CA VAL A 615 -1.57 -7.06 28.57
C VAL A 615 -2.37 -5.78 28.27
N ARG A 616 -3.52 -5.56 28.92
CA ARG A 616 -4.34 -4.35 28.70
C ARG A 616 -3.62 -3.05 29.11
N LYS A 617 -2.95 -3.07 30.27
CA LYS A 617 -2.13 -1.93 30.71
C LYS A 617 -1.02 -1.65 29.70
N PHE A 618 -0.42 -2.70 29.16
CA PHE A 618 0.67 -2.58 28.21
C PHE A 618 0.18 -2.10 26.84
N GLY A 619 -0.95 -2.62 26.34
CA GLY A 619 -1.59 -2.15 25.11
C GLY A 619 -1.96 -0.66 25.18
N TRP A 620 -2.49 -0.19 26.31
CA TRP A 620 -2.73 1.25 26.53
C TRP A 620 -1.43 2.08 26.47
N LEU A 621 -0.36 1.60 27.11
CA LEU A 621 0.93 2.29 27.11
C LEU A 621 1.53 2.35 25.70
N LEU A 622 1.54 1.21 24.99
CA LEU A 622 2.05 1.12 23.62
C LEU A 622 1.26 2.01 22.67
N ARG A 623 -0.08 2.07 22.79
CA ARG A 623 -0.90 2.98 21.99
C ARG A 623 -0.46 4.44 22.14
N LYS A 624 -0.22 4.90 23.38
CA LYS A 624 0.25 6.27 23.64
C LYS A 624 1.64 6.53 23.09
N VAL A 625 2.56 5.59 23.28
CA VAL A 625 3.93 5.70 22.78
C VAL A 625 3.93 5.74 21.25
N CYS A 626 3.23 4.81 20.60
CA CYS A 626 3.18 4.72 19.14
C CYS A 626 2.53 5.95 18.51
N ARG A 627 1.44 6.50 19.08
CA ARG A 627 0.78 7.73 18.56
C ARG A 627 1.67 8.97 18.62
N ASN A 628 2.58 9.03 19.57
CA ASN A 628 3.50 10.15 19.70
C ASN A 628 4.73 10.00 18.81
N MET A 629 5.22 8.77 18.62
CA MET A 629 6.46 8.47 17.88
C MET A 629 6.24 8.28 16.38
N TYR A 630 5.15 7.65 15.98
CA TYR A 630 4.89 7.28 14.58
C TYR A 630 3.68 8.03 14.03
N ASP A 631 3.71 8.36 12.74
CA ASP A 631 2.56 8.96 12.07
C ASP A 631 1.45 7.92 11.86
N GLN A 632 1.81 6.73 11.35
CA GLN A 632 0.87 5.64 11.02
C GLN A 632 1.54 4.26 11.18
N ILE A 633 0.72 3.23 11.44
CA ILE A 633 1.13 1.82 11.37
C ILE A 633 0.21 1.14 10.36
N HIS A 634 0.73 0.83 9.18
CA HIS A 634 0.04 0.11 8.13
C HIS A 634 0.12 -1.39 8.40
N VAL A 635 -1.04 -2.05 8.51
CA VAL A 635 -1.09 -3.49 8.80
C VAL A 635 -1.87 -4.23 7.75
N ASP A 636 -1.33 -5.35 7.26
CA ASP A 636 -2.01 -6.23 6.32
C ASP A 636 -3.20 -6.96 6.96
N GLU A 637 -4.39 -6.35 6.89
CA GLU A 637 -5.65 -6.92 7.39
C GLU A 637 -6.03 -8.23 6.67
N THR A 638 -5.61 -8.43 5.42
CA THR A 638 -5.89 -9.68 4.68
C THR A 638 -5.10 -10.83 5.27
N GLY A 639 -3.82 -10.60 5.57
CA GLY A 639 -3.00 -11.57 6.29
C GLY A 639 -3.46 -11.80 7.73
N LEU A 640 -3.87 -10.77 8.46
CA LEU A 640 -4.47 -10.94 9.79
C LEU A 640 -5.76 -11.78 9.76
N THR A 641 -6.59 -11.60 8.74
CA THR A 641 -7.82 -12.39 8.58
C THR A 641 -7.49 -13.86 8.36
N ARG A 642 -6.52 -14.18 7.50
CA ARG A 642 -6.02 -15.56 7.33
C ARG A 642 -5.53 -16.18 8.64
N ILE A 643 -4.77 -15.41 9.44
CA ILE A 643 -4.30 -15.87 10.77
C ILE A 643 -5.49 -16.12 11.71
N ARG A 644 -6.46 -15.21 11.72
CA ARG A 644 -7.68 -15.34 12.53
C ARG A 644 -8.48 -16.58 12.16
N ASP A 645 -8.63 -16.88 10.86
CA ASP A 645 -9.33 -18.08 10.40
C ASP A 645 -8.60 -19.37 10.84
N LEU A 646 -7.26 -19.40 10.72
CA LEU A 646 -6.44 -20.51 11.20
C LEU A 646 -6.61 -20.76 12.70
N LEU A 647 -6.63 -19.70 13.50
CA LEU A 647 -6.78 -19.78 14.96
C LEU A 647 -8.22 -20.11 15.40
N ALA A 648 -9.23 -19.52 14.75
CA ALA A 648 -10.65 -19.71 15.08
C ALA A 648 -11.09 -21.16 14.85
N ASP A 649 -10.67 -21.75 13.73
CA ASP A 649 -11.00 -23.12 13.35
C ASP A 649 -10.15 -24.16 14.08
N ARG A 650 -9.15 -23.73 14.88
CA ARG A 650 -8.15 -24.59 15.54
C ARG A 650 -7.49 -25.57 14.57
N ARG A 651 -7.25 -25.14 13.33
CA ARG A 651 -6.69 -26.00 12.26
C ARG A 651 -5.27 -26.47 12.57
N GLY A 652 -4.52 -25.76 13.41
CA GLY A 652 -3.16 -26.12 13.81
C GLY A 652 -2.52 -25.04 14.69
N SER A 653 -1.25 -25.25 15.03
CA SER A 653 -0.45 -24.27 15.78
C SER A 653 0.15 -23.24 14.83
N VAL A 654 0.15 -21.97 15.24
CA VAL A 654 0.65 -20.85 14.42
C VAL A 654 1.93 -20.31 15.04
N VAL A 655 2.97 -20.13 14.23
CA VAL A 655 4.26 -19.56 14.63
C VAL A 655 4.55 -18.34 13.77
N LEU A 656 4.78 -17.20 14.42
CA LEU A 656 5.10 -15.94 13.77
C LEU A 656 6.61 -15.79 13.68
N VAL A 657 7.10 -15.48 12.48
CA VAL A 657 8.53 -15.26 12.24
C VAL A 657 8.75 -13.87 11.65
N PRO A 658 8.86 -12.84 12.51
CA PRO A 658 9.10 -11.47 12.05
C PRO A 658 10.56 -11.18 11.63
N THR A 659 10.75 -10.18 10.77
CA THR A 659 12.05 -9.50 10.58
C THR A 659 12.47 -8.72 11.84
N HIS A 660 13.77 -8.59 12.10
CA HIS A 660 14.28 -7.92 13.30
C HIS A 660 15.11 -6.66 12.96
N ARG A 661 14.47 -5.50 13.02
CA ARG A 661 15.03 -4.19 12.67
C ARG A 661 15.14 -3.24 13.87
N SER A 662 14.26 -3.35 14.86
CA SER A 662 14.16 -2.39 15.98
C SER A 662 13.85 -3.09 17.32
N TYR A 663 14.19 -2.44 18.44
CA TYR A 663 13.82 -2.93 19.78
C TYR A 663 12.30 -2.99 20.00
N VAL A 664 11.51 -2.30 19.18
CA VAL A 664 10.05 -2.29 19.32
C VAL A 664 9.36 -3.39 18.52
N ASP A 665 10.07 -4.21 17.73
CA ASP A 665 9.44 -5.19 16.83
C ASP A 665 8.54 -6.19 17.58
N PHE A 666 9.06 -6.80 18.65
CA PHE A 666 8.29 -7.75 19.44
C PHE A 666 7.13 -7.10 20.22
N LEU A 667 7.28 -5.81 20.56
CA LEU A 667 6.24 -5.03 21.21
C LEU A 667 5.13 -4.69 20.20
N LEU A 668 5.52 -4.36 18.98
CA LEU A 668 4.64 -4.02 17.88
C LEU A 668 3.75 -5.23 17.53
N MET A 669 4.31 -6.43 17.44
CA MET A 669 3.53 -7.64 17.17
C MET A 669 2.48 -7.91 18.24
N SER A 670 2.88 -7.85 19.51
CA SER A 670 1.96 -7.95 20.64
C SER A 670 0.86 -6.88 20.60
N TYR A 671 1.21 -5.64 20.24
CA TYR A 671 0.28 -4.54 20.12
C TYR A 671 -0.72 -4.71 18.97
N VAL A 672 -0.25 -5.13 17.79
CA VAL A 672 -1.12 -5.39 16.62
C VAL A 672 -2.11 -6.49 16.95
N PHE A 673 -1.66 -7.63 17.50
CA PHE A 673 -2.57 -8.72 17.86
C PHE A 673 -3.60 -8.29 18.90
N PHE A 674 -3.17 -7.55 19.92
CA PHE A 674 -4.08 -6.96 20.90
C PHE A 674 -5.10 -6.00 20.28
N ALA A 675 -4.68 -5.13 19.36
CA ALA A 675 -5.54 -4.16 18.70
C ALA A 675 -6.61 -4.80 17.82
N TYR A 676 -6.31 -5.94 17.19
CA TYR A 676 -7.24 -6.70 16.35
C TYR A 676 -7.99 -7.82 17.09
N ASN A 677 -7.98 -7.82 18.43
CA ASN A 677 -8.65 -8.82 19.27
C ASN A 677 -8.20 -10.28 19.03
N ILE A 678 -6.94 -10.46 18.63
CA ILE A 678 -6.29 -11.77 18.48
C ILE A 678 -5.47 -12.05 19.76
N PRO A 679 -5.44 -13.29 20.27
CA PRO A 679 -4.59 -13.65 21.41
C PRO A 679 -3.13 -13.25 21.17
N VAL A 680 -2.54 -12.51 22.11
CA VAL A 680 -1.15 -12.04 21.98
C VAL A 680 -0.17 -13.23 21.93
N PRO A 681 0.89 -13.14 21.12
CA PRO A 681 1.87 -14.23 20.98
C PRO A 681 2.79 -14.34 22.22
N TYR A 682 3.34 -15.54 22.42
CA TYR A 682 4.46 -15.77 23.34
C TYR A 682 5.76 -15.43 22.64
N VAL A 683 6.53 -14.49 23.19
CA VAL A 683 7.72 -13.92 22.54
C VAL A 683 8.99 -14.52 23.14
N ALA A 684 9.87 -15.08 22.30
CA ALA A 684 11.22 -15.45 22.69
C ALA A 684 12.10 -14.19 22.85
N ALA A 685 12.40 -13.79 24.09
CA ALA A 685 13.18 -12.60 24.42
C ALA A 685 14.55 -12.97 25.00
N GLY A 686 15.59 -12.18 24.73
CA GLY A 686 16.92 -12.40 25.32
C GLY A 686 16.94 -12.20 26.84
N GLU A 687 17.78 -12.94 27.56
CA GLU A 687 17.92 -12.82 29.02
C GLU A 687 18.39 -11.43 29.50
N ASP A 688 19.01 -10.64 28.62
CA ASP A 688 19.41 -9.25 28.89
C ASP A 688 18.23 -8.38 29.38
N PHE A 689 17.00 -8.72 28.99
CA PHE A 689 15.78 -8.05 29.42
C PHE A 689 15.37 -8.34 30.88
N LEU A 690 15.97 -9.33 31.54
CA LEU A 690 15.66 -9.67 32.93
C LEU A 690 16.04 -8.56 33.91
N HIS A 691 17.06 -7.75 33.59
CA HIS A 691 17.62 -6.74 34.48
C HIS A 691 16.88 -5.38 34.47
N MET A 692 15.68 -5.30 33.87
CA MET A 692 14.93 -4.06 33.67
C MET A 692 13.88 -3.71 34.75
N GLY A 693 13.88 -4.43 35.88
CA GLY A 693 13.03 -4.11 37.02
C GLY A 693 11.53 -4.28 36.74
N SER A 694 10.74 -3.20 36.87
CA SER A 694 9.27 -3.24 36.69
C SER A 694 8.84 -3.58 35.26
N LEU A 695 9.66 -3.22 34.26
CA LEU A 695 9.39 -3.54 32.86
C LEU A 695 9.47 -5.04 32.60
N THR A 696 10.40 -5.75 33.26
CA THR A 696 10.52 -7.21 33.17
C THR A 696 9.22 -7.92 33.60
N LYS A 697 8.58 -7.43 34.68
CA LYS A 697 7.29 -7.99 35.14
C LYS A 697 6.17 -7.78 34.13
N LEU A 698 6.15 -6.61 33.47
CA LEU A 698 5.16 -6.29 32.45
C LEU A 698 5.34 -7.12 31.18
N LEU A 699 6.59 -7.27 30.71
CA LEU A 699 6.96 -8.12 29.57
C LEU A 699 6.61 -9.59 29.81
N ARG A 700 6.96 -10.12 30.99
CA ARG A 700 6.60 -11.49 31.38
C ARG A 700 5.08 -11.66 31.47
N GLY A 701 4.39 -10.64 31.99
CA GLY A 701 2.93 -10.53 32.05
C GLY A 701 2.25 -10.42 30.69
N SER A 702 2.98 -10.01 29.65
CA SER A 702 2.46 -9.87 28.28
C SER A 702 2.84 -11.02 27.35
N GLY A 703 3.49 -12.08 27.86
CA GLY A 703 3.81 -13.28 27.07
C GLY A 703 5.30 -13.48 26.74
N ALA A 704 6.21 -12.59 27.17
CA ALA A 704 7.64 -12.77 26.94
C ALA A 704 8.22 -13.90 27.81
N TYR A 705 8.97 -14.81 27.19
CA TYR A 705 9.77 -15.84 27.86
C TYR A 705 11.26 -15.68 27.49
N PHE A 706 12.15 -15.92 28.44
CA PHE A 706 13.55 -15.45 28.37
C PHE A 706 14.54 -16.56 28.01
N ILE A 707 15.37 -16.32 27.00
CA ILE A 707 16.35 -17.27 26.47
C ILE A 707 17.79 -16.74 26.56
N ARG A 708 18.75 -17.63 26.81
CA ARG A 708 20.20 -17.36 26.73
C ARG A 708 20.62 -17.14 25.27
N ARG A 709 21.64 -16.30 25.05
CA ARG A 709 22.19 -16.06 23.69
C ARG A 709 22.84 -17.29 23.06
N SER A 710 23.47 -18.13 23.89
CA SER A 710 24.06 -19.41 23.51
C SER A 710 23.92 -20.36 24.69
N PHE A 711 23.64 -21.63 24.40
CA PHE A 711 23.46 -22.67 25.41
C PHE A 711 23.75 -24.07 24.86
N SER A 712 24.51 -24.15 23.76
CA SER A 712 24.94 -25.43 23.17
C SER A 712 25.87 -26.23 24.08
N ASP A 713 26.47 -25.57 25.07
CA ASP A 713 27.35 -26.12 26.10
C ASP A 713 26.61 -26.55 27.38
N ASP A 714 25.29 -26.34 27.48
CA ASP A 714 24.46 -26.71 28.63
C ASP A 714 23.31 -27.63 28.18
N PRO A 715 23.52 -28.97 28.16
CA PRO A 715 22.51 -29.93 27.71
C PRO A 715 21.20 -29.87 28.50
N LEU A 716 21.28 -29.63 29.82
CA LEU A 716 20.09 -29.50 30.67
C LEU A 716 19.25 -28.27 30.28
N TYR A 717 19.90 -27.12 30.07
CA TYR A 717 19.20 -25.92 29.62
C TYR A 717 18.55 -26.15 28.24
N SER A 718 19.28 -26.79 27.31
CA SER A 718 18.77 -27.14 25.98
C SER A 718 17.52 -28.03 26.06
N ALA A 719 17.53 -29.04 26.93
CA ALA A 719 16.39 -29.93 27.15
C ALA A 719 15.16 -29.18 27.70
N VAL A 720 15.35 -28.35 28.74
CA VAL A 720 14.25 -27.56 29.35
C VAL A 720 13.68 -26.55 28.35
N PHE A 721 14.54 -25.87 27.58
CA PHE A 721 14.12 -24.93 26.54
C PHE A 721 13.30 -25.61 25.44
N ARG A 722 13.77 -26.77 24.94
CA ARG A 722 13.06 -27.56 23.94
C ARG A 722 11.70 -27.96 24.48
N ALA A 723 11.65 -28.62 25.64
CA ALA A 723 10.39 -29.09 26.23
C ALA A 723 9.38 -27.95 26.48
N TYR A 724 9.81 -26.78 26.97
CA TYR A 724 8.93 -25.64 27.18
C TYR A 724 8.39 -25.06 25.86
N THR A 725 9.24 -24.91 24.84
CA THR A 725 8.80 -24.42 23.52
C THR A 725 7.82 -25.40 22.87
N GLN A 726 8.10 -26.71 22.92
CA GLN A 726 7.21 -27.75 22.40
C GLN A 726 5.88 -27.79 23.17
N TYR A 727 5.89 -27.54 24.48
CA TYR A 727 4.67 -27.39 25.28
C TYR A 727 3.80 -26.24 24.75
N LEU A 728 4.39 -25.05 24.50
CA LEU A 728 3.63 -23.91 23.97
C LEU A 728 3.01 -24.21 22.59
N VAL A 729 3.80 -24.79 21.67
CA VAL A 729 3.33 -25.15 20.33
C VAL A 729 2.23 -26.21 20.41
N SER A 730 2.41 -27.28 21.19
CA SER A 730 1.44 -28.39 21.29
C SER A 730 0.10 -28.00 21.93
N ARG A 731 0.08 -26.96 22.79
CA ARG A 731 -1.15 -26.40 23.36
C ARG A 731 -1.85 -25.40 22.44
N GLY A 732 -1.34 -25.15 21.24
CA GLY A 732 -1.90 -24.21 20.28
C GLY A 732 -1.69 -22.74 20.66
N HIS A 733 -0.70 -22.44 21.51
CA HIS A 733 -0.28 -21.07 21.75
C HIS A 733 0.51 -20.54 20.54
N THR A 734 0.21 -19.31 20.14
CA THR A 734 1.00 -18.62 19.11
C THR A 734 2.35 -18.23 19.68
N ILE A 735 3.44 -18.59 18.99
CA ILE A 735 4.82 -18.23 19.38
C ILE A 735 5.39 -17.26 18.35
N GLU A 736 6.20 -16.32 18.82
CA GLU A 736 6.95 -15.37 18.00
C GLU A 736 8.46 -15.53 18.26
N PHE A 737 9.25 -15.66 17.18
CA PHE A 737 10.70 -15.59 17.25
C PHE A 737 11.33 -15.00 15.98
N PHE A 738 12.52 -14.44 16.11
CA PHE A 738 13.26 -13.83 14.99
C PHE A 738 14.22 -14.84 14.38
N ILE A 739 13.97 -15.26 13.14
CA ILE A 739 14.82 -16.23 12.44
C ILE A 739 16.23 -15.71 12.17
N GLU A 740 16.41 -14.38 12.06
CA GLU A 740 17.71 -13.72 11.89
C GLU A 740 18.62 -13.85 13.14
N GLY A 741 18.07 -14.22 14.29
CA GLY A 741 18.78 -14.38 15.57
C GLY A 741 19.25 -13.08 16.24
N SER A 742 19.47 -12.01 15.46
CA SER A 742 19.81 -10.68 15.97
C SER A 742 19.22 -9.57 15.09
N ARG A 743 19.22 -8.33 15.60
CA ARG A 743 18.75 -7.17 14.83
C ARG A 743 19.76 -6.81 13.75
N SER A 744 19.26 -6.50 12.56
CA SER A 744 20.09 -5.97 11.48
C SER A 744 20.53 -4.53 11.76
N ARG A 745 21.85 -4.33 11.90
CA ARG A 745 22.48 -3.03 12.12
C ARG A 745 22.82 -2.31 10.82
N SER A 746 23.00 -3.06 9.75
CA SER A 746 23.35 -2.56 8.40
C SER A 746 22.14 -2.35 7.49
N GLY A 747 20.93 -2.74 7.91
CA GLY A 747 19.71 -2.65 7.11
C GLY A 747 19.57 -3.81 6.09
N LYS A 748 20.54 -4.73 6.02
CA LYS A 748 20.49 -5.95 5.20
C LYS A 748 19.65 -7.05 5.87
N GLN A 749 19.06 -7.94 5.07
CA GLN A 749 18.51 -9.21 5.58
C GLN A 749 19.65 -10.07 6.13
N LEU A 750 19.44 -10.74 7.27
CA LEU A 750 20.44 -11.64 7.84
C LEU A 750 20.13 -13.10 7.53
N HIS A 751 21.17 -13.93 7.47
CA HIS A 751 21.05 -15.38 7.26
C HIS A 751 20.27 -16.04 8.41
N PRO A 752 19.40 -17.03 8.13
CA PRO A 752 18.56 -17.68 9.13
C PRO A 752 19.39 -18.47 10.16
N LYS A 753 18.89 -18.50 11.40
CA LYS A 753 19.38 -19.33 12.50
C LYS A 753 18.37 -20.42 12.83
N PHE A 754 18.80 -21.67 12.73
CA PHE A 754 17.91 -22.82 12.74
C PHE A 754 17.49 -23.31 14.14
N GLY A 755 18.07 -22.81 15.23
CA GLY A 755 17.90 -23.40 16.58
C GLY A 755 16.45 -23.50 17.08
N ILE A 756 15.72 -22.38 17.10
CA ILE A 756 14.30 -22.36 17.52
C ILE A 756 13.43 -23.05 16.46
N LEU A 757 13.72 -22.82 15.17
CA LEU A 757 13.01 -23.45 14.06
C LEU A 757 13.08 -24.98 14.13
N ASN A 758 14.25 -25.55 14.43
CA ASN A 758 14.42 -26.98 14.64
C ASN A 758 13.50 -27.50 15.75
N THR A 759 13.47 -26.80 16.89
CA THR A 759 12.60 -27.18 18.02
C THR A 759 11.11 -27.17 17.64
N VAL A 760 10.70 -26.22 16.80
CA VAL A 760 9.34 -26.07 16.28
C VAL A 760 9.00 -27.16 15.25
N VAL A 761 9.88 -27.43 14.30
CA VAL A 761 9.70 -28.50 13.28
C VAL A 761 9.71 -29.88 13.94
N ASP A 762 10.58 -30.09 14.93
CA ASP A 762 10.63 -31.32 15.72
C ASP A 762 9.29 -31.61 16.43
N CYS A 763 8.49 -30.59 16.77
CA CYS A 763 7.13 -30.81 17.32
C CYS A 763 6.24 -31.57 16.34
N TYR A 764 6.35 -31.24 15.06
CA TYR A 764 5.56 -31.87 13.99
C TYR A 764 6.12 -33.26 13.68
N LEU A 765 7.44 -33.39 13.50
CA LEU A 765 8.09 -34.68 13.22
C LEU A 765 7.91 -35.71 14.35
N SER A 766 7.79 -35.25 15.60
CA SER A 766 7.51 -36.10 16.76
C SER A 766 6.01 -36.31 17.00
N GLU A 767 5.15 -35.96 16.04
CA GLU A 767 3.68 -36.09 16.09
C GLU A 767 2.98 -35.39 17.29
N LYS A 768 3.66 -34.44 17.95
CA LYS A 768 3.08 -33.66 19.07
C LYS A 768 2.04 -32.65 18.60
N VAL A 769 2.09 -32.28 17.32
CA VAL A 769 1.09 -31.45 16.64
C VAL A 769 0.75 -32.05 15.28
N LYS A 770 -0.54 -32.04 14.92
CA LYS A 770 -0.99 -32.56 13.61
C LYS A 770 -0.72 -31.61 12.45
N ASN A 771 -0.88 -30.31 12.70
CA ASN A 771 -0.73 -29.25 11.71
C ASN A 771 0.01 -28.07 12.35
N LEU A 772 0.95 -27.50 11.60
CA LEU A 772 1.80 -26.39 12.04
C LEU A 772 1.98 -25.41 10.88
N TYR A 773 1.71 -24.14 11.15
CA TYR A 773 1.80 -23.06 10.17
C TYR A 773 2.83 -22.03 10.59
N ILE A 774 3.81 -21.77 9.73
CA ILE A 774 4.79 -20.70 9.92
C ILE A 774 4.36 -19.48 9.12
N VAL A 775 4.17 -18.36 9.79
CA VAL A 775 3.76 -17.11 9.16
C VAL A 775 4.95 -16.15 9.14
N PRO A 776 5.58 -15.92 7.98
CA PRO A 776 6.60 -14.88 7.83
C PRO A 776 5.95 -13.51 7.99
N VAL A 777 6.54 -12.64 8.82
CA VAL A 777 6.03 -11.28 9.07
C VAL A 777 7.10 -10.24 8.75
N THR A 778 6.85 -9.40 7.76
CA THR A 778 7.80 -8.35 7.39
C THR A 778 7.43 -7.04 8.08
N ILE A 779 8.36 -6.49 8.88
CA ILE A 779 8.21 -5.23 9.61
C ILE A 779 9.22 -4.23 9.04
N ASP A 780 8.71 -3.18 8.39
CA ASP A 780 9.51 -2.15 7.75
C ASP A 780 9.21 -0.76 8.32
N TYR A 781 10.27 0.04 8.49
CA TYR A 781 10.22 1.37 9.08
C TYR A 781 10.62 2.43 8.07
N GLU A 782 9.95 3.58 8.02
CA GLU A 782 10.48 4.74 7.29
C GLU A 782 11.75 5.28 7.96
N LYS A 783 11.81 5.22 9.30
CA LYS A 783 12.97 5.56 10.13
C LYS A 783 12.97 4.71 11.41
N PRO A 784 13.85 3.70 11.53
CA PRO A 784 14.03 2.97 12.78
C PRO A 784 14.55 3.88 13.90
N LEU A 785 14.22 3.54 15.14
CA LEU A 785 14.56 4.33 16.33
C LEU A 785 16.08 4.38 16.58
N GLU A 786 16.79 3.34 16.20
CA GLU A 786 18.18 3.07 16.56
C GLU A 786 19.21 3.41 15.47
N VAL A 787 18.80 3.92 14.30
CA VAL A 787 19.70 4.10 13.14
C VAL A 787 20.97 4.88 13.47
N LEU A 788 20.87 5.94 14.29
CA LEU A 788 22.05 6.72 14.69
C LEU A 788 23.00 5.94 15.60
N LEU A 789 22.46 5.07 16.47
CA LEU A 789 23.28 4.21 17.34
C LEU A 789 23.98 3.12 16.51
N HIS A 790 23.32 2.62 15.47
CA HIS A 790 23.88 1.60 14.59
C HIS A 790 25.11 2.09 13.81
N GLN A 791 25.17 3.38 13.42
CA GLN A 791 26.32 3.93 12.69
C GLN A 791 27.63 3.79 13.48
N ASN A 792 27.58 4.16 14.76
CA ASN A 792 28.71 4.08 15.67
C ASN A 792 29.10 2.63 16.00
N GLU A 793 28.11 1.75 16.21
CA GLU A 793 28.36 0.31 16.41
C GLU A 793 29.06 -0.31 15.19
N LEU A 794 28.68 0.10 13.97
CA LEU A 794 29.32 -0.35 12.72
C LEU A 794 30.75 0.18 12.54
N LEU A 795 31.13 1.25 13.26
CA LEU A 795 32.48 1.80 13.32
C LEU A 795 33.32 1.24 14.48
N GLY A 796 32.83 0.21 15.18
CA GLY A 796 33.58 -0.48 16.22
C GLY A 796 33.50 0.18 17.60
N GLU A 797 32.67 1.21 17.79
CA GLU A 797 32.31 1.67 19.14
C GLU A 797 31.63 0.51 19.90
N GLY A 798 31.98 0.35 21.18
CA GLY A 798 31.54 -0.79 21.98
C GLY A 798 30.02 -0.94 21.99
N LYS A 799 29.52 -2.16 21.74
CA LYS A 799 28.09 -2.48 21.77
C LYS A 799 27.48 -1.93 23.06
N ILE A 800 26.56 -0.96 22.95
CA ILE A 800 25.87 -0.43 24.10
C ILE A 800 25.06 -1.59 24.69
N ARG A 801 25.42 -2.05 25.91
CA ARG A 801 24.70 -3.13 26.60
C ARG A 801 23.21 -2.77 26.59
N GLU A 802 22.41 -3.67 26.03
CA GLU A 802 21.05 -3.46 25.53
C GLU A 802 20.07 -3.09 26.66
N SER A 803 20.17 -1.86 27.15
CA SER A 803 19.27 -1.33 28.18
C SER A 803 18.25 -0.42 27.50
N ILE A 804 17.03 -0.93 27.32
CA ILE A 804 15.86 -0.11 27.00
C ILE A 804 15.76 1.09 27.96
N SER A 805 16.23 0.97 29.21
CA SER A 805 16.33 2.11 30.14
C SER A 805 17.37 3.15 29.73
N ALA A 806 18.49 2.78 29.10
CA ALA A 806 19.46 3.76 28.56
C ALA A 806 18.86 4.49 27.34
N LEU A 807 18.11 3.78 26.48
CA LEU A 807 17.35 4.36 25.38
C LEU A 807 16.28 5.35 25.90
N PHE A 808 15.49 4.98 26.91
CA PHE A 808 14.50 5.89 27.53
C PHE A 808 15.13 7.04 28.32
N LYS A 809 16.29 6.85 28.97
CA LYS A 809 17.01 7.90 29.70
C LYS A 809 17.76 8.87 28.78
N ALA A 810 18.18 8.43 27.60
CA ALA A 810 18.86 9.27 26.60
C ALA A 810 17.90 10.18 25.82
N MET A 811 16.60 10.19 26.11
CA MET A 811 15.59 10.66 25.15
C MET A 811 14.60 11.72 25.67
N PRO A 812 14.71 12.96 25.16
CA PRO A 812 13.59 13.87 24.88
C PRO A 812 12.73 13.45 23.65
N ILE A 813 12.84 12.19 23.20
CA ILE A 813 12.43 11.70 21.86
C ILE A 813 10.96 11.27 21.75
N VAL A 814 10.21 11.23 22.85
CA VAL A 814 8.73 11.07 22.79
C VAL A 814 8.05 12.23 22.03
N ARG A 815 8.80 13.28 21.64
CA ARG A 815 8.37 14.38 20.76
C ARG A 815 8.88 14.31 19.31
N LYS A 816 9.77 13.36 18.95
CA LYS A 816 10.28 13.21 17.57
C LYS A 816 9.40 12.24 16.79
N LYS A 817 9.22 12.52 15.49
CA LYS A 817 8.45 11.68 14.56
C LYS A 817 9.38 10.75 13.77
N PHE A 818 9.05 9.46 13.75
CA PHE A 818 9.77 8.38 13.09
C PHE A 818 9.12 7.91 11.79
N GLY A 819 8.14 8.67 11.29
CA GLY A 819 7.40 8.32 10.07
C GLY A 819 6.44 7.17 10.32
N SER A 820 6.24 6.33 9.30
CA SER A 820 5.28 5.22 9.34
C SER A 820 5.97 3.86 9.50
N ILE A 821 5.21 2.87 9.98
CA ILE A 821 5.60 1.45 10.03
C ILE A 821 4.70 0.65 9.09
N SER A 822 5.25 -0.34 8.40
CA SER A 822 4.53 -1.30 7.58
C SER A 822 4.69 -2.71 8.16
N VAL A 823 3.57 -3.39 8.40
CA VAL A 823 3.52 -4.77 8.91
C VAL A 823 2.77 -5.63 7.90
N LYS A 824 3.49 -6.53 7.23
CA LYS A 824 2.97 -7.44 6.20
C LYS A 824 3.02 -8.88 6.70
N PHE A 825 1.90 -9.58 6.57
CA PHE A 825 1.79 -10.99 6.93
C PHE A 825 1.84 -11.84 5.64
N GLY A 826 2.92 -12.59 5.48
CA GLY A 826 3.10 -13.48 4.34
C GLY A 826 2.08 -14.62 4.31
N VAL A 827 2.12 -15.41 3.24
CA VAL A 827 1.30 -16.62 3.15
C VAL A 827 1.79 -17.60 4.23
N PRO A 828 0.89 -18.14 5.07
CA PRO A 828 1.26 -19.18 6.03
C PRO A 828 1.87 -20.39 5.30
N LEU A 829 3.10 -20.74 5.64
CA LEU A 829 3.79 -21.92 5.16
C LEU A 829 3.30 -23.13 5.94
N ASP A 830 2.69 -24.09 5.25
CA ASP A 830 2.26 -25.35 5.84
C ASP A 830 3.47 -26.28 6.00
N VAL A 831 3.90 -26.50 7.24
CA VAL A 831 5.07 -27.33 7.56
C VAL A 831 4.83 -28.76 7.10
N LYS A 832 3.61 -29.29 7.22
CA LYS A 832 3.28 -30.64 6.77
C LYS A 832 3.51 -30.78 5.27
N GLN A 833 2.96 -29.86 4.48
CA GLN A 833 3.11 -29.89 3.02
C GLN A 833 4.59 -29.83 2.60
N HIS A 834 5.39 -28.99 3.27
CA HIS A 834 6.81 -28.83 2.96
C HIS A 834 7.65 -30.07 3.33
N VAL A 835 7.41 -30.62 4.52
CA VAL A 835 8.11 -31.82 5.01
C VAL A 835 7.74 -33.04 4.18
N ASP A 836 6.44 -33.29 3.97
CA ASP A 836 5.95 -34.47 3.24
C ASP A 836 6.45 -34.47 1.78
N ALA A 837 6.50 -33.31 1.12
CA ALA A 837 7.02 -33.19 -0.24
C ALA A 837 8.53 -33.45 -0.33
N THR A 838 9.30 -33.03 0.68
CA THR A 838 10.74 -33.32 0.74
C THR A 838 11.02 -34.78 1.03
N LEU A 839 10.25 -35.40 1.94
CA LEU A 839 10.36 -36.83 2.22
C LEU A 839 9.94 -37.70 1.03
N ALA A 840 8.90 -37.32 0.29
CA ALA A 840 8.47 -38.05 -0.91
C ALA A 840 9.55 -38.05 -2.01
N ARG A 841 10.15 -36.87 -2.29
CA ARG A 841 11.28 -36.77 -3.25
C ARG A 841 12.49 -37.59 -2.80
N ALA A 842 12.78 -37.58 -1.50
CA ALA A 842 13.86 -38.36 -0.91
C ALA A 842 13.61 -39.87 -1.06
N GLN A 843 12.36 -40.32 -0.88
CA GLN A 843 11.95 -41.71 -1.10
C GLN A 843 12.09 -42.11 -2.58
N GLU A 844 11.64 -41.27 -3.52
CA GLU A 844 11.80 -41.52 -4.97
C GLU A 844 13.27 -41.60 -5.39
N GLN A 845 14.16 -40.85 -4.73
CA GLN A 845 15.59 -40.83 -5.00
C GLN A 845 16.41 -41.83 -4.17
N GLU A 846 15.76 -42.60 -3.28
CA GLU A 846 16.42 -43.49 -2.29
C GLU A 846 17.48 -42.78 -1.42
N VAL A 847 17.28 -41.49 -1.13
CA VAL A 847 18.20 -40.66 -0.34
C VAL A 847 17.67 -40.43 1.08
N PHE A 848 18.51 -40.58 2.10
CA PHE A 848 18.17 -40.16 3.45
C PHE A 848 18.33 -38.64 3.60
N VAL A 849 17.28 -37.94 4.02
CA VAL A 849 17.32 -36.50 4.30
C VAL A 849 17.32 -36.27 5.82
N PRO A 850 18.39 -35.71 6.39
CA PRO A 850 18.42 -35.40 7.82
C PRO A 850 17.46 -34.25 8.16
N THR A 851 16.90 -34.24 9.37
CA THR A 851 16.05 -33.14 9.86
C THR A 851 16.69 -31.77 9.69
N SER A 852 18.01 -31.67 9.86
CA SER A 852 18.75 -30.42 9.68
C SER A 852 18.61 -29.85 8.27
N ALA A 853 18.58 -30.69 7.22
CA ALA A 853 18.40 -30.24 5.85
C ALA A 853 16.97 -29.75 5.60
N ILE A 854 15.96 -30.41 6.17
CA ILE A 854 14.56 -29.98 6.11
C ILE A 854 14.39 -28.60 6.78
N VAL A 855 15.01 -28.42 7.94
CA VAL A 855 14.98 -27.16 8.71
C VAL A 855 15.73 -26.05 7.99
N GLU A 856 16.85 -26.38 7.33
CA GLU A 856 17.62 -25.45 6.52
C GLU A 856 16.80 -24.95 5.32
N ASP A 857 16.23 -25.88 4.54
CA ASP A 857 15.37 -25.59 3.40
C ASP A 857 14.17 -24.72 3.78
N LEU A 858 13.48 -25.08 4.88
CA LEU A 858 12.37 -24.31 5.39
C LEU A 858 12.82 -22.92 5.89
N GLY A 859 14.00 -22.81 6.50
CA GLY A 859 14.56 -21.54 6.96
C GLY A 859 14.87 -20.57 5.83
N TYR A 860 15.40 -21.06 4.71
CA TYR A 860 15.57 -20.27 3.50
C TYR A 860 14.23 -19.93 2.84
N ALA A 861 13.28 -20.86 2.77
CA ALA A 861 11.93 -20.58 2.25
C ALA A 861 11.19 -19.49 3.08
N ILE A 862 11.35 -19.50 4.40
CA ILE A 862 10.84 -18.43 5.27
C ILE A 862 11.52 -17.10 4.93
N THR A 863 12.84 -17.11 4.73
CA THR A 863 13.59 -15.89 4.43
C THR A 863 13.24 -15.31 3.07
N ASP A 864 13.06 -16.15 2.05
CA ASP A 864 12.57 -15.74 0.73
C ASP A 864 11.17 -15.12 0.84
N ALA A 865 10.28 -15.74 1.61
CA ALA A 865 8.95 -15.18 1.86
C ALA A 865 8.98 -13.83 2.62
N LEU A 866 9.97 -13.59 3.48
CA LEU A 866 10.17 -12.27 4.12
C LEU A 866 10.64 -11.23 3.12
N ILE A 867 11.54 -11.61 2.20
CA ILE A 867 12.06 -10.76 1.11
C ILE A 867 10.95 -10.42 0.12
N ASP A 868 10.15 -11.39 -0.32
CA ASP A 868 9.03 -11.18 -1.25
C ASP A 868 7.95 -10.25 -0.68
N ASN A 869 7.82 -10.21 0.65
CA ASN A 869 6.89 -9.33 1.35
C ASN A 869 7.51 -8.00 1.80
N ALA A 870 8.80 -7.78 1.54
CA ALA A 870 9.49 -6.55 1.88
C ALA A 870 8.88 -5.34 1.20
N THR A 871 8.85 -4.25 1.95
CA THR A 871 8.43 -2.93 1.51
C THR A 871 9.57 -1.95 1.78
N CYS A 872 9.67 -0.89 0.97
CA CYS A 872 10.54 0.23 1.28
C CYS A 872 9.72 1.53 1.31
N ALA A 873 10.35 2.59 1.79
CA ALA A 873 9.78 3.93 1.83
C ALA A 873 10.65 4.91 1.05
N MET A 874 10.14 6.12 0.79
CA MET A 874 10.91 7.14 0.07
C MET A 874 12.18 7.58 0.79
N SER A 875 12.30 7.40 2.12
CA SER A 875 13.57 7.58 2.83
C SER A 875 14.67 6.66 2.31
N HIS A 876 14.34 5.41 1.98
CA HIS A 876 15.27 4.43 1.39
C HIS A 876 15.70 4.83 -0.01
N VAL A 877 14.74 5.26 -0.82
CA VAL A 877 14.97 5.71 -2.20
C VAL A 877 15.82 6.98 -2.24
N VAL A 878 15.47 8.00 -1.46
CA VAL A 878 16.21 9.26 -1.37
C VAL A 878 17.63 9.03 -0.86
N ALA A 879 17.82 8.19 0.16
CA ALA A 879 19.15 7.86 0.65
C ALA A 879 20.01 7.17 -0.43
N ALA A 880 19.44 6.25 -1.20
CA ALA A 880 20.15 5.60 -2.30
C ALA A 880 20.56 6.61 -3.40
N ILE A 881 19.67 7.52 -3.80
CA ILE A 881 20.00 8.57 -4.77
C ILE A 881 21.09 9.51 -4.23
N LEU A 882 21.03 9.93 -2.96
CA LEU A 882 22.08 10.77 -2.36
C LEU A 882 23.45 10.08 -2.31
N LEU A 883 23.49 8.75 -2.20
CA LEU A 883 24.72 7.97 -2.28
C LEU A 883 25.23 7.76 -3.71
N VAL A 884 24.40 7.97 -4.73
CA VAL A 884 24.85 8.12 -6.12
C VAL A 884 25.40 9.55 -6.34
N TYR A 885 24.67 10.56 -5.88
CA TYR A 885 25.01 11.98 -5.99
C TYR A 885 25.70 12.53 -4.73
N ARG A 886 26.83 11.92 -4.34
CA ARG A 886 27.55 12.22 -3.08
C ARG A 886 28.03 13.66 -2.95
N GLN A 887 28.23 14.35 -4.09
CA GLN A 887 28.66 15.76 -4.15
C GLN A 887 27.49 16.75 -4.11
N GLY A 888 26.27 16.25 -3.93
CA GLY A 888 25.04 17.04 -3.90
C GLY A 888 24.23 16.94 -5.19
N ILE A 889 22.93 17.20 -5.05
CA ILE A 889 21.91 17.15 -6.11
C ILE A 889 20.91 18.28 -5.87
N SER A 890 20.42 18.92 -6.94
CA SER A 890 19.35 19.91 -6.79
C SER A 890 18.06 19.23 -6.32
N LYS A 891 17.25 19.92 -5.52
CA LYS A 891 15.98 19.36 -5.01
C LYS A 891 15.07 18.88 -6.14
N GLN A 892 15.03 19.61 -7.25
CA GLN A 892 14.23 19.23 -8.42
C GLN A 892 14.74 17.93 -9.06
N GLU A 893 16.06 17.80 -9.23
CA GLU A 893 16.67 16.59 -9.79
C GLU A 893 16.54 15.41 -8.83
N LEU A 894 16.63 15.64 -7.52
CA LEU A 894 16.39 14.61 -6.50
C LEU A 894 14.96 14.08 -6.59
N VAL A 895 13.96 14.95 -6.75
CA VAL A 895 12.56 14.54 -6.94
C VAL A 895 12.41 13.67 -8.17
N ARG A 896 13.02 14.07 -9.29
CA ARG A 896 12.97 13.33 -10.55
C ARG A 896 13.63 11.95 -10.44
N GLN A 897 14.83 11.90 -9.88
CA GLN A 897 15.62 10.67 -9.73
C GLN A 897 15.01 9.71 -8.69
N ALA A 898 14.45 10.25 -7.60
CA ALA A 898 13.77 9.45 -6.60
C ALA A 898 12.47 8.84 -7.15
N ASP A 899 11.70 9.58 -7.95
CA ASP A 899 10.51 9.01 -8.60
C ASP A 899 10.88 7.97 -9.67
N TRP A 900 11.95 8.22 -10.44
CA TRP A 900 12.49 7.22 -11.36
C TRP A 900 12.88 5.92 -10.65
N LEU A 901 13.68 5.98 -9.58
CA LEU A 901 14.09 4.80 -8.82
C LEU A 901 12.90 4.11 -8.14
N ARG A 902 11.90 4.88 -7.67
CA ARG A 902 10.64 4.33 -7.15
C ARG A 902 9.95 3.47 -8.22
N LEU A 903 9.85 3.94 -9.45
CA LEU A 903 9.25 3.18 -10.56
C LEU A 903 10.07 1.93 -10.90
N GLU A 904 11.39 2.01 -10.86
CA GLU A 904 12.29 0.86 -11.08
C GLU A 904 12.12 -0.25 -10.03
N ILE A 905 11.87 0.13 -8.77
CA ILE A 905 11.53 -0.83 -7.70
C ILE A 905 10.18 -1.51 -7.99
N LEU A 906 9.16 -0.75 -8.38
CA LEU A 906 7.82 -1.29 -8.68
C LEU A 906 7.85 -2.26 -9.87
N ARG A 907 8.63 -1.96 -10.91
CA ARG A 907 8.84 -2.83 -12.08
C ARG A 907 9.48 -4.19 -11.73
N ARG A 908 10.15 -4.28 -10.58
CA ARG A 908 10.77 -5.51 -10.06
C ARG A 908 9.91 -6.22 -9.00
N GLY A 909 8.64 -5.86 -8.89
CA GLY A 909 7.70 -6.42 -7.92
C GLY A 909 7.87 -5.86 -6.49
N GLY A 910 8.77 -4.91 -6.29
CA GLY A 910 8.95 -4.22 -5.02
C GLY A 910 7.76 -3.32 -4.68
N ARG A 911 7.69 -2.87 -3.43
CA ARG A 911 6.59 -2.04 -2.92
C ARG A 911 7.15 -0.82 -2.20
N VAL A 912 6.70 0.38 -2.61
CA VAL A 912 7.10 1.64 -1.98
C VAL A 912 5.95 2.25 -1.19
N VAL A 913 5.96 2.08 0.13
CA VAL A 913 4.91 2.56 1.04
C VAL A 913 4.96 4.09 1.22
N GLY A 914 3.81 4.67 1.59
CA GLY A 914 3.71 6.10 1.90
C GLY A 914 3.71 7.05 0.69
N THR A 915 3.66 6.51 -0.54
CA THR A 915 3.71 7.30 -1.79
C THR A 915 2.35 7.53 -2.46
N GLN A 916 1.41 6.61 -2.28
CA GLN A 916 0.14 6.59 -3.00
C GLN A 916 -0.69 7.87 -2.79
N GLY A 917 -1.12 8.48 -3.91
CA GLY A 917 -1.95 9.69 -3.92
C GLY A 917 -1.22 10.97 -3.52
N ARG A 918 0.10 10.93 -3.27
CA ARG A 918 0.91 12.10 -2.91
C ARG A 918 1.69 12.63 -4.12
N SER A 919 2.14 13.89 -4.10
CA SER A 919 3.04 14.39 -5.15
C SER A 919 4.48 13.90 -4.92
N PRO A 920 5.29 13.71 -6.00
CA PRO A 920 6.70 13.33 -5.86
C PRO A 920 7.50 14.27 -4.97
N THR A 921 7.23 15.58 -5.05
CA THR A 921 7.87 16.59 -4.22
C THR A 921 7.54 16.42 -2.74
N VAL A 922 6.26 16.20 -2.39
CA VAL A 922 5.83 16.04 -1.00
C VAL A 922 6.46 14.79 -0.37
N VAL A 923 6.53 13.68 -1.11
CA VAL A 923 7.10 12.44 -0.58
C VAL A 923 8.61 12.53 -0.38
N VAL A 924 9.32 13.25 -1.26
CA VAL A 924 10.75 13.53 -1.09
C VAL A 924 10.99 14.52 0.04
N ASP A 925 10.17 15.56 0.19
CA ASP A 925 10.26 16.48 1.32
C ASP A 925 10.07 15.75 2.65
N ARG A 926 9.09 14.85 2.73
CA ARG A 926 8.89 14.03 3.91
C ARG A 926 10.09 13.12 4.19
N ALA A 927 10.68 12.52 3.15
CA ALA A 927 11.88 11.70 3.30
C ALA A 927 13.07 12.53 3.82
N LEU A 928 13.25 13.76 3.33
CA LEU A 928 14.29 14.67 3.80
C LEU A 928 14.06 15.11 5.25
N GLU A 929 12.82 15.37 5.66
CA GLU A 929 12.47 15.63 7.06
C GLU A 929 12.85 14.47 7.98
N LEU A 930 12.67 13.21 7.54
CA LEU A 930 13.06 12.04 8.32
C LEU A 930 14.59 11.87 8.37
N LEU A 931 15.27 12.18 7.25
CA LEU A 931 16.71 12.06 7.08
C LEU A 931 17.51 13.31 7.51
N HIS A 932 16.88 14.32 8.12
CA HIS A 932 17.51 15.61 8.45
C HIS A 932 18.78 15.52 9.32
N GLU A 933 19.00 14.40 10.02
CA GLU A 933 20.21 14.14 10.81
C GLU A 933 21.40 13.68 9.94
N LEU A 934 21.14 13.18 8.73
CA LEU A 934 22.13 12.59 7.81
C LEU A 934 22.36 13.44 6.55
N VAL A 935 21.50 14.43 6.31
CA VAL A 935 21.45 15.23 5.08
C VAL A 935 21.43 16.70 5.45
N THR A 936 22.13 17.52 4.67
CA THR A 936 22.09 18.97 4.80
C THR A 936 21.58 19.61 3.51
N MET A 937 20.92 20.75 3.64
CA MET A 937 20.53 21.59 2.51
C MET A 937 21.42 22.83 2.50
N ARG A 938 22.36 22.89 1.56
CA ARG A 938 23.16 24.10 1.31
C ARG A 938 22.41 24.97 0.31
N ARG A 939 22.25 26.26 0.60
CA ARG A 939 21.36 27.14 -0.20
C ARG A 939 19.92 26.58 -0.20
N LYS A 940 18.96 27.24 -0.86
CA LYS A 940 17.53 26.84 -0.77
C LYS A 940 17.22 25.54 -1.51
N ASP A 941 18.13 25.02 -2.33
CA ASP A 941 17.84 24.05 -3.38
C ASP A 941 18.88 22.93 -3.58
N LEU A 942 20.07 22.98 -2.96
CA LEU A 942 21.08 21.91 -3.07
C LEU A 942 21.03 20.99 -1.85
N VAL A 943 20.81 19.70 -2.10
CA VAL A 943 20.71 18.65 -1.09
C VAL A 943 21.95 17.75 -1.18
N GLU A 944 22.61 17.50 -0.05
CA GLU A 944 23.81 16.65 0.00
C GLU A 944 23.91 15.88 1.33
N PRO A 945 24.67 14.77 1.37
CA PRO A 945 25.02 14.13 2.64
C PRO A 945 25.67 15.13 3.61
N ALA A 946 25.28 15.10 4.89
CA ALA A 946 25.79 16.04 5.89
C ALA A 946 27.24 15.71 6.30
N ILE A 947 28.22 16.11 5.49
CA ILE A 947 29.65 15.87 5.73
C ILE A 947 30.41 17.20 5.62
N THR A 948 30.65 17.82 6.76
CA THR A 948 31.45 19.06 6.88
C THR A 948 32.79 18.82 7.58
N SER A 949 32.89 17.77 8.39
CA SER A 949 34.11 17.35 9.11
C SER A 949 34.26 15.82 9.08
N ARG A 950 35.43 15.31 9.49
CA ARG A 950 35.69 13.86 9.54
C ARG A 950 34.75 13.12 10.50
N GLU A 951 34.34 13.77 11.59
CA GLU A 951 33.41 13.23 12.59
C GLU A 951 32.02 12.92 12.02
N GLN A 952 31.71 13.42 10.82
CA GLN A 952 30.41 13.25 10.16
C GLN A 952 30.43 12.22 9.01
N TYR A 953 31.56 11.59 8.70
CA TYR A 953 31.58 10.45 7.80
C TYR A 953 30.65 9.28 8.17
N PRO A 954 30.33 9.00 9.47
CA PRO A 954 29.33 8.01 9.83
C PRO A 954 27.95 8.23 9.17
N ASN A 955 27.63 9.46 8.76
CA ASN A 955 26.38 9.76 8.04
C ASN A 955 26.28 9.00 6.70
N MET A 956 27.40 8.69 6.04
CA MET A 956 27.41 7.84 4.83
C MET A 956 27.00 6.40 5.15
N ILE A 957 27.46 5.86 6.28
CA ILE A 957 27.04 4.53 6.77
C ILE A 957 25.55 4.58 7.15
N GLY A 958 25.10 5.69 7.74
CA GLY A 958 23.70 5.96 8.03
C GLY A 958 22.80 5.94 6.81
N LEU A 959 23.18 6.64 5.74
CA LEU A 959 22.48 6.58 4.45
C LEU A 959 22.60 5.17 3.82
N GLY A 960 23.74 4.51 4.03
CA GLY A 960 24.00 3.14 3.62
C GLY A 960 22.99 2.16 4.20
N TYR A 961 22.60 2.31 5.47
CA TYR A 961 21.54 1.53 6.12
C TYR A 961 20.24 1.56 5.31
N TYR A 962 19.80 2.76 4.91
CA TYR A 962 18.58 2.97 4.15
C TYR A 962 18.68 2.43 2.72
N ARG A 963 19.80 2.69 2.03
CA ARG A 963 20.07 2.13 0.70
C ARG A 963 20.08 0.60 0.72
N ASN A 964 20.63 -0.01 1.77
CA ASN A 964 20.81 -1.45 1.85
C ASN A 964 19.47 -2.21 1.81
N LYS A 965 18.37 -1.56 2.22
CA LYS A 965 17.02 -2.12 2.05
C LYS A 965 16.69 -2.41 0.60
N LEU A 966 17.22 -1.66 -0.37
CA LEU A 966 16.91 -1.84 -1.78
C LEU A 966 17.65 -3.02 -2.43
N LEU A 967 18.71 -3.54 -1.80
CA LEU A 967 19.65 -4.45 -2.45
C LEU A 967 19.02 -5.76 -2.90
N HIS A 968 18.00 -6.28 -2.20
CA HIS A 968 17.37 -7.55 -2.57
C HIS A 968 16.59 -7.50 -3.90
N TRP A 969 16.22 -6.31 -4.38
CA TRP A 969 15.64 -6.14 -5.72
C TRP A 969 16.68 -5.95 -6.82
N PHE A 970 17.92 -5.58 -6.47
CA PHE A 970 18.94 -5.15 -7.43
C PHE A 970 20.24 -5.96 -7.37
N ASN A 971 20.44 -6.89 -6.44
CA ASN A 971 21.72 -7.57 -6.23
C ASN A 971 22.19 -8.37 -7.46
N ARG A 972 21.31 -9.15 -8.09
CA ARG A 972 21.62 -9.96 -9.29
C ARG A 972 22.01 -9.07 -10.48
N GLU A 973 21.26 -8.01 -10.71
CA GLU A 973 21.57 -7.01 -11.75
C GLU A 973 22.82 -6.18 -11.40
N GLY A 974 23.04 -5.91 -10.12
CA GLY A 974 24.18 -5.16 -9.59
C GLY A 974 25.50 -5.87 -9.82
N VAL A 975 25.57 -7.19 -9.57
CA VAL A 975 26.78 -7.97 -9.86
C VAL A 975 27.07 -8.04 -11.35
N LEU A 976 26.04 -8.16 -12.19
CA LEU A 976 26.18 -8.07 -13.65
C LEU A 976 26.68 -6.68 -14.08
N ALA A 977 26.15 -5.61 -13.51
CA ALA A 977 26.57 -4.24 -13.82
C ALA A 977 28.04 -3.99 -13.44
N CYS A 978 28.48 -4.43 -12.26
CA CYS A 978 29.89 -4.33 -11.85
C CYS A 978 30.81 -5.19 -12.74
N ALA A 979 30.39 -6.40 -13.12
CA ALA A 979 31.15 -7.25 -14.03
C ALA A 979 31.25 -6.62 -15.43
N TYR A 980 30.16 -6.06 -15.95
CA TYR A 980 30.15 -5.34 -17.22
C TYR A 980 31.12 -4.15 -17.19
N GLN A 981 31.02 -3.27 -16.18
CA GLN A 981 31.89 -2.09 -16.09
C GLN A 981 33.36 -2.46 -15.97
N ALA A 982 33.68 -3.56 -15.28
CA ALA A 982 35.03 -4.07 -15.22
C ALA A 982 35.54 -4.49 -16.61
N LEU A 983 34.80 -5.38 -17.30
CA LEU A 983 35.20 -5.93 -18.59
C LEU A 983 35.26 -4.88 -19.70
N ASP A 984 34.29 -3.96 -19.74
CA ASP A 984 34.23 -2.86 -20.71
C ASP A 984 35.44 -1.91 -20.57
N ALA A 985 35.85 -1.62 -19.33
CA ALA A 985 37.00 -0.77 -19.04
C ALA A 985 38.35 -1.39 -19.50
N PHE A 986 38.46 -2.72 -19.53
CA PHE A 986 39.66 -3.44 -20.02
C PHE A 986 39.67 -3.65 -21.54
N ASN A 987 38.51 -3.58 -22.21
CA ASN A 987 38.39 -3.73 -23.67
C ASN A 987 38.69 -2.43 -24.44
N LEU A 988 38.85 -1.28 -23.77
CA LEU A 988 39.27 -0.03 -24.40
C LEU A 988 40.74 -0.13 -24.85
N PRO A 989 41.09 0.17 -26.12
CA PRO A 989 42.46 0.05 -26.61
C PRO A 989 43.39 0.95 -25.79
N SER A 990 44.35 0.31 -25.12
CA SER A 990 45.47 0.97 -24.45
C SER A 990 46.15 1.92 -25.44
N GLY A 991 46.00 3.22 -25.23
CA GLY A 991 46.60 4.24 -26.08
C GLY A 991 48.12 4.32 -25.89
N THR A 992 48.86 3.31 -26.34
CA THR A 992 50.32 3.32 -26.55
C THR A 992 50.79 2.01 -27.21
N SER A 993 50.40 1.77 -28.46
CA SER A 993 51.31 1.09 -29.41
C SER A 993 50.94 1.47 -30.85
N THR A 994 51.87 2.18 -31.48
CA THR A 994 51.88 2.35 -32.93
C THR A 994 52.20 1.01 -33.58
N GLN A 995 51.20 0.19 -33.87
CA GLN A 995 51.28 -0.85 -34.91
C GLN A 995 49.87 -1.25 -35.36
N SER A 996 49.62 -1.01 -36.65
CA SER A 996 48.53 -1.54 -37.50
C SER A 996 47.14 -1.72 -36.87
N VAL A 997 46.27 -0.77 -37.18
CA VAL A 997 44.80 -0.90 -37.14
C VAL A 997 44.37 -2.20 -37.83
N PRO A 998 43.68 -3.14 -37.15
CA PRO A 998 42.76 -4.03 -37.81
C PRO A 998 41.45 -3.26 -38.00
N SER A 999 41.08 -3.08 -39.26
CA SER A 999 39.77 -2.60 -39.66
C SER A 999 38.71 -3.66 -39.33
N SER A 1000 38.16 -3.64 -38.12
CA SER A 1000 36.87 -4.28 -37.84
C SER A 1000 36.16 -3.56 -36.70
N SER A 1001 34.93 -3.13 -36.94
CA SER A 1001 33.97 -2.68 -35.93
C SER A 1001 33.41 -3.85 -35.09
N GLU A 1002 34.17 -4.95 -34.95
CA GLU A 1002 33.72 -6.22 -34.36
C GLU A 1002 34.19 -6.43 -32.91
N GLU A 1003 35.09 -5.59 -32.37
CA GLU A 1003 35.64 -5.76 -31.01
C GLU A 1003 34.94 -4.93 -29.91
N SER A 1004 33.94 -4.10 -30.23
CA SER A 1004 33.22 -3.32 -29.21
C SER A 1004 32.26 -4.17 -28.36
N GLY A 1005 32.01 -3.76 -27.12
CA GLY A 1005 31.12 -4.46 -26.17
C GLY A 1005 31.80 -5.57 -25.37
N VAL A 1006 31.03 -6.28 -24.56
CA VAL A 1006 31.49 -7.34 -23.65
C VAL A 1006 30.89 -8.69 -24.05
N ASP A 1007 31.68 -9.75 -24.07
CA ASP A 1007 31.18 -11.10 -24.33
C ASP A 1007 30.25 -11.60 -23.22
N ARG A 1008 29.10 -12.19 -23.60
CA ARG A 1008 28.09 -12.65 -22.63
C ARG A 1008 28.61 -13.72 -21.66
N GLN A 1009 29.45 -14.63 -22.13
CA GLN A 1009 29.95 -15.73 -21.30
C GLN A 1009 31.00 -15.19 -20.31
N GLU A 1010 31.86 -14.27 -20.75
CA GLU A 1010 32.79 -13.57 -19.85
C GLU A 1010 32.06 -12.74 -18.80
N LEU A 1011 31.00 -12.02 -19.20
CA LEU A 1011 30.14 -11.26 -18.30
C LEU A 1011 29.51 -12.16 -17.22
N LEU A 1012 28.94 -13.29 -17.62
CA LEU A 1012 28.34 -14.26 -16.70
C LEU A 1012 29.39 -14.85 -15.75
N ASN A 1013 30.59 -15.20 -16.24
CA ASN A 1013 31.67 -15.72 -15.42
C ASN A 1013 32.15 -14.69 -14.38
N GLY A 1014 32.28 -13.42 -14.77
CA GLY A 1014 32.61 -12.32 -13.87
C GLY A 1014 31.52 -12.07 -12.82
N ALA A 1015 30.25 -12.09 -13.24
CA ALA A 1015 29.11 -11.93 -12.36
C ALA A 1015 28.96 -13.10 -11.37
N LEU A 1016 29.20 -14.34 -11.80
CA LEU A 1016 29.21 -15.53 -10.93
C LEU A 1016 30.25 -15.40 -9.82
N PHE A 1017 31.47 -14.97 -10.16
CA PHE A 1017 32.51 -14.72 -9.17
C PHE A 1017 32.08 -13.66 -8.13
N LEU A 1018 31.50 -12.54 -8.58
CA LEU A 1018 31.00 -11.51 -7.67
C LEU A 1018 29.81 -12.01 -6.82
N TYR A 1019 28.93 -12.82 -7.40
CA TYR A 1019 27.77 -13.36 -6.71
C TYR A 1019 28.14 -14.41 -5.65
N GLU A 1020 29.20 -15.18 -5.88
CA GLU A 1020 29.83 -16.04 -4.88
C GLU A 1020 30.52 -15.20 -3.79
N MET A 1021 31.32 -14.21 -4.19
CA MET A 1021 32.03 -13.32 -3.26
C MET A 1021 31.08 -12.58 -2.32
N LEU A 1022 29.86 -12.25 -2.77
CA LEU A 1022 28.89 -11.51 -1.96
C LEU A 1022 27.84 -12.42 -1.29
N THR A 1023 28.08 -13.73 -1.21
CA THR A 1023 27.14 -14.70 -0.60
C THR A 1023 26.92 -14.45 0.91
N MET A 1024 27.89 -13.85 1.60
CA MET A 1024 27.74 -13.46 3.01
C MET A 1024 26.97 -12.13 3.17
N GLU A 1025 26.83 -11.35 2.10
CA GLU A 1025 26.10 -10.07 2.09
C GLU A 1025 24.62 -10.24 1.73
N PHE A 1026 24.31 -11.16 0.82
CA PHE A 1026 22.97 -11.38 0.29
C PHE A 1026 22.47 -12.78 0.62
N VAL A 1027 21.36 -12.85 1.38
CA VAL A 1027 20.80 -14.13 1.81
C VAL A 1027 20.26 -14.90 0.62
N ARG A 1028 20.78 -16.11 0.44
CA ARG A 1028 20.34 -17.11 -0.52
C ARG A 1028 20.81 -18.48 -0.05
N LYS A 1029 20.15 -19.53 -0.53
CA LYS A 1029 20.65 -20.90 -0.41
C LYS A 1029 21.88 -21.08 -1.32
N ASP A 1030 22.84 -21.87 -0.87
CA ASP A 1030 24.04 -22.19 -1.64
C ASP A 1030 23.69 -23.26 -2.69
N ASP A 1031 23.50 -22.84 -3.94
CA ASP A 1031 23.16 -23.70 -5.07
C ASP A 1031 23.77 -23.13 -6.36
N PRO A 1032 24.97 -23.61 -6.78
CA PRO A 1032 25.69 -23.06 -7.93
C PRO A 1032 24.92 -23.13 -9.26
N GLU A 1033 24.11 -24.18 -9.46
CA GLU A 1033 23.32 -24.34 -10.68
C GLU A 1033 22.17 -23.35 -10.71
N ALA A 1034 21.45 -23.20 -9.59
CA ALA A 1034 20.40 -22.20 -9.45
C ALA A 1034 20.96 -20.77 -9.55
N ASP A 1035 22.13 -20.51 -8.97
CA ASP A 1035 22.82 -19.21 -9.05
C ASP A 1035 23.09 -18.81 -10.51
N ARG A 1036 23.61 -19.75 -11.32
CA ARG A 1036 23.86 -19.52 -12.74
C ARG A 1036 22.55 -19.25 -13.49
N ALA A 1037 21.52 -20.04 -13.24
CA ALA A 1037 20.20 -19.85 -13.86
C ALA A 1037 19.61 -18.46 -13.52
N HIS A 1038 19.68 -18.05 -12.26
CA HIS A 1038 19.20 -16.73 -11.80
C HIS A 1038 19.97 -15.56 -12.44
N LEU A 1039 21.28 -15.68 -12.65
CA LEU A 1039 22.07 -14.64 -13.31
C LEU A 1039 21.80 -14.57 -14.82
N VAL A 1040 21.57 -15.71 -15.48
CA VAL A 1040 21.13 -15.75 -16.89
C VAL A 1040 19.77 -15.07 -17.04
N GLU A 1041 18.83 -15.36 -16.14
CA GLU A 1041 17.53 -14.70 -16.10
C GLU A 1041 17.69 -13.18 -15.89
N ALA A 1042 18.50 -12.77 -14.91
CA ALA A 1042 18.75 -11.35 -14.64
C ALA A 1042 19.38 -10.62 -15.85
N LEU A 1043 20.30 -11.26 -16.58
CA LEU A 1043 20.86 -10.71 -17.81
C LEU A 1043 19.78 -10.53 -18.89
N SER A 1044 18.92 -11.53 -19.09
CA SER A 1044 17.80 -11.45 -20.02
C SER A 1044 16.82 -10.32 -19.65
N GLN A 1045 16.59 -10.11 -18.35
CA GLN A 1045 15.79 -8.99 -17.86
C GLN A 1045 16.45 -7.63 -18.14
N LEU A 1046 17.77 -7.51 -17.97
CA LEU A 1046 18.51 -6.29 -18.33
C LEU A 1046 18.44 -6.00 -19.85
N GLU A 1047 18.50 -7.03 -20.68
CA GLU A 1047 18.33 -6.92 -22.14
C GLU A 1047 16.92 -6.47 -22.52
N THR A 1048 15.90 -7.10 -21.93
CA THR A 1048 14.49 -6.76 -22.14
C THR A 1048 14.19 -5.31 -21.74
N ARG A 1049 14.84 -4.83 -20.66
CA ARG A 1049 14.72 -3.45 -20.16
C ARG A 1049 15.59 -2.46 -20.93
N LYS A 1050 16.37 -2.90 -21.92
CA LYS A 1050 17.33 -2.08 -22.69
C LYS A 1050 18.37 -1.38 -21.82
N VAL A 1051 18.78 -2.02 -20.72
CA VAL A 1051 19.92 -1.56 -19.92
C VAL A 1051 21.22 -1.99 -20.59
N LEU A 1052 21.25 -3.27 -21.00
CA LEU A 1052 22.23 -3.83 -21.91
C LEU A 1052 21.51 -4.19 -23.21
N VAL A 1053 22.18 -4.11 -24.36
CA VAL A 1053 21.62 -4.53 -25.65
C VAL A 1053 22.64 -5.34 -26.43
N PRO A 1054 22.20 -6.33 -27.22
CA PRO A 1054 23.10 -7.01 -28.14
C PRO A 1054 23.55 -6.06 -29.25
N LEU A 1055 24.83 -6.11 -29.63
CA LEU A 1055 25.37 -5.28 -30.73
C LEU A 1055 24.68 -5.56 -32.08
N ALA A 1056 24.21 -6.80 -32.29
CA ALA A 1056 23.42 -7.23 -33.43
C ALA A 1056 22.49 -8.36 -33.01
N THR A 1057 21.41 -8.61 -33.76
CA THR A 1057 20.33 -9.57 -33.44
C THR A 1057 20.81 -10.99 -33.08
N SER A 1058 22.02 -11.38 -33.51
CA SER A 1058 22.66 -12.67 -33.21
C SER A 1058 24.07 -12.56 -32.61
N SER A 1059 24.52 -11.37 -32.16
CA SER A 1059 25.86 -11.18 -31.60
C SER A 1059 25.96 -11.78 -30.19
N PRO A 1060 27.07 -12.46 -29.83
CA PRO A 1060 27.34 -12.92 -28.47
C PRO A 1060 27.80 -11.81 -27.51
N ARG A 1061 27.99 -10.58 -28.02
CA ARG A 1061 28.43 -9.41 -27.23
C ARG A 1061 27.29 -8.46 -26.91
N VAL A 1062 27.38 -7.84 -25.74
CA VAL A 1062 26.43 -6.83 -25.25
C VAL A 1062 27.11 -5.48 -25.02
N GLU A 1063 26.37 -4.40 -25.20
CA GLU A 1063 26.78 -3.03 -24.89
C GLU A 1063 25.77 -2.33 -23.98
N ALA A 1064 26.22 -1.30 -23.26
CA ALA A 1064 25.37 -0.51 -22.38
C ALA A 1064 24.50 0.48 -23.17
N ALA A 1065 23.18 0.39 -22.99
CA ALA A 1065 22.21 1.32 -23.56
C ALA A 1065 21.64 2.31 -22.53
N ASP A 1066 21.56 1.93 -21.25
CA ASP A 1066 21.16 2.83 -20.14
C ASP A 1066 22.31 2.99 -19.12
N GLY A 1067 23.15 4.00 -19.36
CA GLY A 1067 24.26 4.32 -18.46
C GLY A 1067 23.83 4.80 -17.07
N ALA A 1068 22.62 5.36 -16.92
CA ALA A 1068 22.13 5.84 -15.63
C ALA A 1068 21.76 4.65 -14.72
N MET A 1069 21.01 3.68 -15.27
CA MET A 1069 20.70 2.43 -14.56
C MET A 1069 21.98 1.65 -14.23
N LEU A 1070 22.90 1.50 -15.19
CA LEU A 1070 24.15 0.80 -14.97
C LEU A 1070 24.98 1.45 -13.84
N SER A 1071 25.04 2.79 -13.81
CA SER A 1071 25.72 3.55 -12.75
C SER A 1071 25.09 3.36 -11.38
N LEU A 1072 23.75 3.36 -11.31
CA LEU A 1072 23.01 3.07 -10.07
C LEU A 1072 23.36 1.66 -9.58
N LEU A 1073 23.17 0.64 -10.42
CA LEU A 1073 23.39 -0.77 -10.11
C LEU A 1073 24.80 -1.02 -9.58
N SER A 1074 25.82 -0.47 -10.23
CA SER A 1074 27.20 -0.61 -9.79
C SER A 1074 27.47 0.13 -8.47
N THR A 1075 26.90 1.31 -8.28
CA THR A 1075 27.06 2.09 -7.02
C THR A 1075 26.41 1.42 -5.81
N LEU A 1076 25.39 0.59 -6.02
CA LEU A 1076 24.81 -0.22 -4.95
C LEU A 1076 25.76 -1.32 -4.46
N MET A 1077 26.62 -1.87 -5.33
CA MET A 1077 27.48 -3.03 -5.03
C MET A 1077 28.92 -2.67 -4.67
N TRP A 1078 29.51 -1.66 -5.30
CA TRP A 1078 30.94 -1.34 -5.13
C TRP A 1078 31.42 -1.13 -3.69
N PRO A 1079 30.65 -0.54 -2.75
CA PRO A 1079 31.11 -0.44 -1.36
C PRO A 1079 31.42 -1.80 -0.72
N PHE A 1080 30.67 -2.85 -1.08
CA PHE A 1080 30.94 -4.21 -0.61
C PHE A 1080 32.19 -4.78 -1.27
N ILE A 1081 32.35 -4.60 -2.57
CA ILE A 1081 33.54 -5.07 -3.31
C ILE A 1081 34.81 -4.40 -2.74
N ASP A 1082 34.77 -3.11 -2.44
CA ASP A 1082 35.85 -2.38 -1.77
C ASP A 1082 36.19 -2.98 -0.39
N SER A 1083 35.19 -3.30 0.45
CA SER A 1083 35.44 -3.96 1.75
C SER A 1083 36.14 -5.31 1.60
N TYR A 1084 35.75 -6.13 0.63
CA TYR A 1084 36.35 -7.45 0.41
C TYR A 1084 37.78 -7.32 -0.12
N TRP A 1085 38.06 -6.30 -0.93
CA TRP A 1085 39.41 -5.99 -1.35
C TRP A 1085 40.30 -5.51 -0.20
N VAL A 1086 39.78 -4.67 0.70
CA VAL A 1086 40.49 -4.30 1.95
C VAL A 1086 40.78 -5.56 2.77
N ALA A 1087 39.81 -6.47 2.88
CA ALA A 1087 39.97 -7.73 3.59
C ALA A 1087 41.15 -8.55 3.06
N VAL A 1088 41.15 -8.83 1.75
CA VAL A 1088 42.22 -9.59 1.09
C VAL A 1088 43.57 -8.87 1.19
N THR A 1089 43.60 -7.54 1.03
CA THR A 1089 44.84 -6.75 1.09
C THR A 1089 45.46 -6.72 2.48
N SER A 1090 44.66 -6.75 3.55
CA SER A 1090 45.18 -6.82 4.92
C SER A 1090 45.93 -8.12 5.22
N LEU A 1091 45.61 -9.20 4.51
CA LEU A 1091 46.16 -10.53 4.79
C LEU A 1091 47.65 -10.64 4.46
N PHE A 1092 48.19 -9.75 3.63
CA PHE A 1092 49.62 -9.67 3.35
C PHE A 1092 50.44 -9.41 4.63
N ALA A 1093 49.84 -8.77 5.65
CA ALA A 1093 50.47 -8.56 6.95
C ALA A 1093 50.66 -9.84 7.77
N LEU A 1094 49.97 -10.93 7.41
CA LEU A 1094 50.05 -12.23 8.09
C LEU A 1094 51.11 -13.15 7.48
N ARG A 1095 51.81 -12.74 6.41
CA ARG A 1095 52.89 -13.55 5.83
C ARG A 1095 54.18 -13.49 6.67
N PRO A 1096 54.95 -14.60 6.73
CA PRO A 1096 54.63 -15.93 6.22
C PRO A 1096 53.80 -16.78 7.21
N HIS A 1097 53.86 -16.49 8.51
CA HIS A 1097 53.25 -17.32 9.57
C HIS A 1097 52.65 -16.50 10.73
N GLY A 1098 52.11 -15.32 10.44
CA GLY A 1098 51.44 -14.47 11.43
C GLY A 1098 50.11 -15.06 11.89
N GLU A 1099 49.92 -15.13 13.21
CA GLU A 1099 48.62 -15.42 13.82
C GLU A 1099 48.07 -14.14 14.46
N VAL A 1100 46.79 -13.86 14.28
CA VAL A 1100 46.12 -12.69 14.86
C VAL A 1100 44.75 -13.06 15.40
N SER A 1101 44.30 -12.42 16.48
CA SER A 1101 42.92 -12.61 16.93
C SER A 1101 41.95 -12.01 15.92
N THR A 1102 40.76 -12.63 15.77
CA THR A 1102 39.72 -12.12 14.86
C THR A 1102 39.36 -10.66 15.17
N GLU A 1103 39.27 -10.32 16.46
CA GLU A 1103 38.95 -8.97 16.93
C GLU A 1103 40.03 -7.94 16.60
N ASP A 1104 41.31 -8.30 16.74
CA ASP A 1104 42.41 -7.40 16.41
C ASP A 1104 42.56 -7.22 14.89
N LEU A 1105 42.34 -8.28 14.11
CA LEU A 1105 42.33 -8.19 12.64
C LEU A 1105 41.21 -7.29 12.14
N LEU A 1106 40.00 -7.41 12.70
CA LEU A 1106 38.87 -6.54 12.35
C LEU A 1106 39.14 -5.06 12.63
N LYS A 1107 39.82 -4.74 13.73
CA LYS A 1107 40.23 -3.36 14.03
C LYS A 1107 41.23 -2.83 13.00
N ARG A 1108 42.25 -3.65 12.65
CA ARG A 1108 43.24 -3.30 11.63
C ARG A 1108 42.61 -3.06 10.26
N LEU A 1109 41.68 -3.95 9.86
CA LEU A 1109 40.91 -3.82 8.63
C LEU A 1109 40.17 -2.50 8.52
N GLN A 1110 39.52 -2.10 9.61
CA GLN A 1110 38.76 -0.86 9.66
C GLN A 1110 39.67 0.36 9.54
N TRP A 1111 40.80 0.39 10.26
CA TRP A 1111 41.80 1.46 10.14
C TRP A 1111 42.40 1.54 8.73
N LEU A 1112 42.67 0.38 8.12
CA LEU A 1112 43.17 0.31 6.75
C LEU A 1112 42.13 0.87 5.75
N ALA A 1113 40.85 0.51 5.89
CA ALA A 1113 39.78 1.04 5.06
C ALA A 1113 39.67 2.57 5.16
N GLU A 1114 39.73 3.12 6.38
CA GLU A 1114 39.70 4.57 6.61
C GLU A 1114 40.90 5.28 5.97
N THR A 1115 42.09 4.69 6.13
CA THR A 1115 43.33 5.21 5.53
C THR A 1115 43.23 5.20 4.01
N MET A 1116 42.82 4.07 3.42
CA MET A 1116 42.63 3.92 1.97
C MET A 1116 41.59 4.91 1.43
N TYR A 1117 40.54 5.23 2.18
CA TYR A 1117 39.55 6.22 1.77
C TYR A 1117 40.15 7.63 1.74
N HIS A 1118 40.90 8.00 2.78
CA HIS A 1118 41.56 9.31 2.85
C HIS A 1118 42.66 9.49 1.81
N GLU A 1119 43.37 8.43 1.46
CA GLU A 1119 44.36 8.40 0.38
C GLU A 1119 43.75 8.27 -1.02
N LYS A 1120 42.42 8.20 -1.12
CA LYS A 1120 41.66 8.04 -2.38
C LYS A 1120 42.01 6.75 -3.12
N LEU A 1121 42.33 5.68 -2.41
CA LEU A 1121 42.52 4.32 -2.94
C LEU A 1121 41.19 3.54 -3.03
N ILE A 1122 40.21 3.91 -2.20
CA ILE A 1122 38.83 3.43 -2.27
C ILE A 1122 37.87 4.63 -2.39
N SER A 1123 36.72 4.45 -3.03
CA SER A 1123 35.78 5.56 -3.32
C SER A 1123 34.66 5.70 -2.30
N PHE A 1124 34.45 4.68 -1.46
CA PHE A 1124 33.27 4.55 -0.62
C PHE A 1124 33.65 4.42 0.87
N TYR A 1125 33.16 5.33 1.71
CA TYR A 1125 33.42 5.27 3.15
C TYR A 1125 32.63 4.13 3.82
N GLU A 1126 31.51 3.71 3.23
CA GLU A 1126 30.74 2.57 3.72
C GLU A 1126 31.55 1.26 3.76
N SER A 1127 32.66 1.19 3.02
CA SER A 1127 33.59 0.07 3.03
C SER A 1127 34.26 -0.16 4.39
N CYS A 1128 34.23 0.83 5.28
CA CYS A 1128 34.70 0.75 6.66
C CYS A 1128 33.74 0.01 7.61
N SER A 1129 32.59 -0.46 7.11
CA SER A 1129 31.60 -1.17 7.92
C SER A 1129 32.18 -2.45 8.54
N ARG A 1130 32.21 -2.49 9.87
CA ARG A 1130 32.71 -3.64 10.63
C ARG A 1130 31.98 -4.95 10.28
N GLU A 1131 30.66 -4.87 10.03
CA GLU A 1131 29.85 -6.03 9.66
C GLU A 1131 30.28 -6.61 8.31
N THR A 1132 30.45 -5.76 7.29
CA THR A 1132 30.90 -6.19 5.96
C THR A 1132 32.33 -6.74 6.00
N LEU A 1133 33.22 -6.13 6.77
CA LEU A 1133 34.59 -6.63 6.96
C LEU A 1133 34.61 -8.00 7.66
N GLN A 1134 33.72 -8.21 8.63
CA GLN A 1134 33.55 -9.51 9.29
C GLN A 1134 33.01 -10.57 8.35
N ASN A 1135 32.04 -10.22 7.50
CA ASN A 1135 31.54 -11.11 6.46
C ASN A 1135 32.63 -11.50 5.46
N ALA A 1136 33.48 -10.54 5.05
CA ALA A 1136 34.60 -10.80 4.16
C ALA A 1136 35.61 -11.79 4.78
N LEU A 1137 35.96 -11.64 6.06
CA LEU A 1137 36.81 -12.61 6.76
C LEU A 1137 36.17 -14.01 6.83
N ALA A 1138 34.87 -14.07 7.11
CA ALA A 1138 34.13 -15.34 7.15
C ALA A 1138 34.11 -16.03 5.77
N LEU A 1139 33.97 -15.27 4.69
CA LEU A 1139 34.09 -15.81 3.34
C LEU A 1139 35.52 -16.31 3.06
N LEU A 1140 36.55 -15.55 3.43
CA LEU A 1140 37.94 -15.93 3.21
C LEU A 1140 38.31 -17.20 3.99
N GLU A 1141 37.72 -17.42 5.16
CA GLU A 1141 37.79 -18.70 5.88
C GLU A 1141 37.07 -19.82 5.09
N ARG A 1142 35.86 -19.56 4.57
CA ARG A 1142 35.10 -20.52 3.75
C ARG A 1142 35.82 -20.91 2.45
N TRP A 1143 36.50 -19.97 1.80
CA TRP A 1143 37.33 -20.20 0.62
C TRP A 1143 38.66 -20.90 0.94
N GLY A 1144 38.96 -21.16 2.22
CA GLY A 1144 40.20 -21.80 2.63
C GLY A 1144 41.43 -20.89 2.51
N VAL A 1145 41.25 -19.58 2.40
CA VAL A 1145 42.34 -18.59 2.45
C VAL A 1145 42.85 -18.45 3.88
N LEU A 1146 41.92 -18.44 4.84
CA LEU A 1146 42.18 -18.38 6.27
C LEU A 1146 41.84 -19.71 6.95
N SER A 1147 42.62 -20.07 7.96
CA SER A 1147 42.29 -21.12 8.92
C SER A 1147 42.08 -20.50 10.30
N SER A 1148 41.10 -21.00 11.06
CA SER A 1148 40.89 -20.57 12.44
C SER A 1148 41.25 -21.64 13.47
N ARG A 1149 41.84 -21.19 14.59
CA ARG A 1149 42.17 -22.02 15.75
C ARG A 1149 41.60 -21.39 17.02
N ARG A 1150 40.85 -22.15 17.80
CA ARG A 1150 40.31 -21.70 19.09
C ARG A 1150 41.29 -22.00 20.22
N LEU A 1151 41.65 -20.97 20.98
CA LEU A 1151 42.37 -21.14 22.23
C LEU A 1151 41.37 -21.31 23.39
N PRO A 1152 41.59 -22.30 24.29
CA PRO A 1152 40.75 -22.48 25.46
C PRO A 1152 40.81 -21.25 26.38
N SER A 1153 39.68 -20.92 26.99
CA SER A 1153 39.54 -19.75 27.85
C SER A 1153 40.47 -19.81 29.08
N LYS A 1154 41.30 -18.78 29.27
CA LYS A 1154 42.07 -18.59 30.50
C LYS A 1154 41.20 -17.93 31.58
N GLY A 1155 40.35 -18.74 32.23
CA GLY A 1155 39.59 -18.38 33.45
C GLY A 1155 38.07 -18.33 33.31
N LYS A 1156 37.34 -18.52 34.43
CA LYS A 1156 35.86 -18.46 34.48
C LYS A 1156 35.36 -17.11 33.95
N GLY A 1157 34.64 -17.13 32.83
CA GLY A 1157 33.91 -15.96 32.28
C GLY A 1157 34.61 -15.18 31.16
N LYS A 1158 35.80 -15.58 30.69
CA LYS A 1158 36.40 -15.00 29.47
C LYS A 1158 36.01 -15.80 28.22
N PRO A 1159 35.66 -15.16 27.09
CA PRO A 1159 35.36 -15.88 25.86
C PRO A 1159 36.62 -16.56 25.30
N ALA A 1160 36.44 -17.70 24.63
CA ALA A 1160 37.50 -18.34 23.86
C ALA A 1160 37.99 -17.40 22.75
N VAL A 1161 39.30 -17.29 22.56
CA VAL A 1161 39.90 -16.42 21.53
C VAL A 1161 40.08 -17.23 20.25
N GLN A 1162 39.50 -16.76 19.15
CA GLN A 1162 39.69 -17.33 17.82
C GLN A 1162 40.87 -16.62 17.15
N LEU A 1163 41.94 -17.37 16.89
CA LEU A 1163 43.10 -16.94 16.12
C LEU A 1163 42.91 -17.30 14.65
N LEU A 1164 43.30 -16.40 13.76
CA LEU A 1164 43.27 -16.55 12.31
C LEU A 1164 44.71 -16.54 11.77
N SER A 1165 44.97 -17.40 10.79
CA SER A 1165 46.23 -17.49 10.05
C SER A 1165 45.97 -17.83 8.58
N LEU A 1166 46.92 -17.53 7.70
CA LEU A 1166 46.86 -17.97 6.32
C LEU A 1166 47.06 -19.48 6.20
N THR A 1167 46.33 -20.12 5.29
CA THR A 1167 46.58 -21.52 4.95
C THR A 1167 47.86 -21.66 4.11
N PRO A 1168 48.52 -22.85 4.10
CA PRO A 1168 49.83 -23.03 3.45
C PRO A 1168 49.91 -22.65 1.96
N GLN A 1169 48.78 -22.64 1.25
CA GLN A 1169 48.71 -22.21 -0.15
C GLN A 1169 48.94 -20.68 -0.29
N TYR A 1170 48.38 -19.89 0.62
CA TYR A 1170 48.37 -18.43 0.54
C TYR A 1170 49.53 -17.75 1.31
N THR A 1171 50.36 -18.54 2.02
CA THR A 1171 51.59 -18.05 2.66
C THR A 1171 52.75 -17.86 1.67
N LYS A 1172 52.68 -18.51 0.50
CA LYS A 1172 53.65 -18.37 -0.60
C LYS A 1172 53.28 -17.20 -1.51
N ASP A 1173 54.27 -16.62 -2.19
CA ASP A 1173 54.06 -15.59 -3.19
C ASP A 1173 53.30 -16.17 -4.41
N GLY A 1174 52.32 -15.41 -4.92
CA GLY A 1174 51.53 -15.75 -6.11
C GLY A 1174 50.02 -15.81 -5.86
N GLU A 1175 49.56 -16.73 -5.01
CA GLU A 1175 48.13 -17.05 -4.86
C GLU A 1175 47.31 -15.91 -4.24
N LEU A 1176 47.83 -15.26 -3.19
CA LEU A 1176 47.15 -14.13 -2.54
C LEU A 1176 47.16 -12.88 -3.44
N GLU A 1177 48.24 -12.68 -4.20
CA GLU A 1177 48.38 -11.63 -5.22
C GLU A 1177 47.34 -11.81 -6.33
N GLN A 1178 47.19 -13.02 -6.86
CA GLN A 1178 46.18 -13.34 -7.87
C GLN A 1178 44.76 -13.09 -7.35
N LEU A 1179 44.48 -13.48 -6.09
CA LEU A 1179 43.18 -13.22 -5.48
C LEU A 1179 42.93 -11.71 -5.31
N ALA A 1180 43.91 -10.97 -4.79
CA ALA A 1180 43.83 -9.52 -4.60
C ALA A 1180 43.62 -8.78 -5.94
N LEU A 1181 44.34 -9.19 -6.99
CA LEU A 1181 44.18 -8.66 -8.34
C LEU A 1181 42.81 -9.00 -8.91
N ARG A 1182 42.34 -10.25 -8.77
CA ARG A 1182 41.03 -10.68 -9.27
C ARG A 1182 39.91 -9.86 -8.65
N VAL A 1183 39.93 -9.63 -7.34
CA VAL A 1183 38.93 -8.77 -6.66
C VAL A 1183 39.08 -7.32 -7.12
N SER A 1184 40.32 -6.83 -7.28
CA SER A 1184 40.59 -5.44 -7.69
C SER A 1184 39.98 -5.08 -9.05
N LYS A 1185 39.85 -6.03 -9.98
CA LYS A 1185 39.29 -5.81 -11.33
C LYS A 1185 37.85 -5.30 -11.31
N PHE A 1186 37.06 -5.64 -10.28
CA PHE A 1186 35.63 -5.31 -10.21
C PHE A 1186 35.31 -4.04 -9.42
N ARG A 1187 36.34 -3.34 -8.92
CA ARG A 1187 36.19 -2.14 -8.09
C ARG A 1187 36.00 -0.89 -8.94
N LYS A 1188 35.42 0.13 -8.34
CA LYS A 1188 35.43 1.48 -8.93
C LYS A 1188 36.82 2.09 -8.77
N LEU A 1189 37.49 2.36 -9.88
CA LEU A 1189 38.76 3.10 -9.85
C LEU A 1189 38.52 4.56 -9.42
N PRO A 1190 39.40 5.14 -8.58
CA PRO A 1190 39.34 6.55 -8.21
C PRO A 1190 39.43 7.47 -9.44
N PRO A 1191 38.81 8.66 -9.40
CA PRO A 1191 38.89 9.62 -10.50
C PRO A 1191 40.34 9.96 -10.87
N GLY A 1192 40.71 9.79 -12.14
CA GLY A 1192 42.06 10.09 -12.66
C GLY A 1192 43.00 8.89 -12.78
N VAL A 1193 42.58 7.70 -12.36
CA VAL A 1193 43.34 6.43 -12.53
C VAL A 1193 42.80 5.69 -13.76
N GLN A 1194 43.62 5.46 -14.79
CA GLN A 1194 43.21 4.69 -15.98
C GLN A 1194 43.40 3.18 -15.74
N PRO A 1195 42.42 2.34 -16.16
CA PRO A 1195 42.48 0.88 -16.01
C PRO A 1195 43.71 0.26 -16.70
N ALA A 1196 44.06 0.76 -17.89
CA ALA A 1196 45.13 0.22 -18.73
C ALA A 1196 46.55 0.67 -18.33
N THR A 1197 46.71 1.79 -17.61
CA THR A 1197 48.04 2.32 -17.25
C THR A 1197 48.50 1.96 -15.85
N THR A 1198 47.58 1.53 -14.98
CA THR A 1198 47.95 1.05 -13.64
C THR A 1198 48.43 -0.38 -13.82
N SER A 1199 49.71 -0.58 -14.15
CA SER A 1199 50.25 -1.93 -14.34
C SER A 1199 49.91 -2.78 -13.11
N GLU A 1200 49.44 -4.01 -13.30
CA GLU A 1200 49.17 -4.95 -12.20
C GLU A 1200 50.37 -4.98 -11.22
N THR A 1201 51.58 -4.78 -11.74
CA THR A 1201 52.85 -4.61 -11.03
C THR A 1201 52.86 -3.45 -10.02
N GLU A 1202 52.23 -2.30 -10.30
CA GLU A 1202 52.22 -1.13 -9.40
C GLU A 1202 51.24 -1.31 -8.25
N VAL A 1203 50.07 -1.92 -8.51
CA VAL A 1203 49.13 -2.31 -7.45
C VAL A 1203 49.79 -3.35 -6.54
N LEU A 1204 50.35 -4.41 -7.13
CA LEU A 1204 51.06 -5.46 -6.40
C LEU A 1204 52.24 -4.93 -5.58
N ALA A 1205 53.02 -3.97 -6.10
CA ALA A 1205 54.15 -3.37 -5.39
C ALA A 1205 53.72 -2.60 -4.12
N ARG A 1206 52.49 -2.06 -4.11
CA ARG A 1206 51.97 -1.29 -2.96
C ARG A 1206 51.27 -2.15 -1.92
N LEU A 1207 50.76 -3.35 -2.26
CA LEU A 1207 49.99 -4.20 -1.32
C LEU A 1207 50.75 -4.53 -0.02
N PRO A 1208 52.03 -4.94 -0.03
CA PRO A 1208 52.74 -5.24 1.22
C PRO A 1208 52.96 -4.01 2.09
N ALA A 1209 53.21 -2.84 1.48
CA ALA A 1209 53.36 -1.58 2.21
C ALA A 1209 52.03 -1.13 2.84
N LEU A 1210 50.93 -1.19 2.07
CA LEU A 1210 49.58 -0.87 2.53
C LEU A 1210 49.14 -1.79 3.68
N SER A 1211 49.49 -3.07 3.67
CA SER A 1211 49.14 -4.00 4.75
C SER A 1211 49.91 -3.78 6.06
N ARG A 1212 51.07 -3.11 6.01
CA ARG A 1212 51.93 -2.83 7.17
C ARG A 1212 51.62 -1.49 7.84
N MET A 1213 50.84 -0.63 7.17
CA MET A 1213 50.22 0.57 7.74
C MET A 1213 49.08 0.16 8.66
#